data_AF-A0A2R6P344-F1
#
_entry.id   AF-A0A2R6P344-F1
#
_cell.length_a   1.000
_cell.length_b   1.000
_cell.length_c   1.000
_cell.angle_alpha   90.00
_cell.angle_beta   90.00
_cell.angle_gamma   90.00
#
_symmetry.space_group_name_H-M   'P 1'
#
loop_
_entity.id
_entity.type
_entity.pdbx_description
1 polymer ?
#
loop_
_entity_poly.entity_id
_entity_poly.type
_entity_poly.pdbx_seq_one_letter_code
_entity_poly.pdbx_strand_id
1 'polypeptide(L)'
;MAHILLHGTLHATIYEVDKLHSGFGKKFFHQIVESIEEAVGFNKTASRLYATIDLERARVGRTRLLNHEHSNPRWYESFHIYCAHMASNIVFSIKEDNPIGAVLIGRACMPVRDLLNGKEIDKWLEIVDKDHKPIHGHSKLRVKLQYFDVTQERNWSRGIRSGKFPGVPYTFFAQRNGCKVTLYQDAHIPDNFLPKIPLSGGKFYEPHRCWEDMFDAITNAKHLIYITGWSVYTEITLVRDSRRPKPGGDMTLGELSKKKANEGVRVLMLVWDDRTSVNLLKKDGLMATHDEETGNYFRNTEVHCVLCPRNPDDGRSIVQDLEISTMFTHHQKIVVVDSEMPNGRSQKRRIVSFVGGIDLCDGRYDTPFHSLFRTLDTAHHDDFHQPNFTGASINKGGPREPWHDIHSRLEGPIAWDVLFNFEQRWRKQGGKDVLVRIRELDSIITPPSPVMFPEDREIWNVQLFRSIDGGAAFGFPETPEDAARAGLVSGKDNVIDRSIQDAYINAIRRAKNFIYIENQYFLGSCFGWNSSDVKDEDIGALHLIPKELSLKIVSKIESGERFSVYVVVPMWPEGLPESASVQAILDWQKRTMEMMYKDIAQALHAKGILGNPKDYLTFFCLGNRETKKSGEYVPSERPEQETDYSRAQQARRFMIYVHAKMMIVDDEYIIIGSANINQRSMDGARDSEIAMGGYQPYHLATKQPARGQIHGFRMALWYEHLGMLNDSFRHPDSLDCIRKVNQVAEKYWDLYSRETLDRDLPGHLLSYPIGVTADGEVTDLPGTKHFPDTKAQVLGTKAEFLPPILTT
;
A
#
# COMPACT_ATOMS: atom_id res chain seq x y z
N MET A 1 18.41 -27.85 15.02
CA MET A 1 18.85 -26.73 15.89
C MET A 1 17.61 -25.95 16.31
N ALA A 2 17.61 -25.24 17.44
CA ALA A 2 16.46 -24.45 17.86
C ALA A 2 16.32 -23.21 16.98
N HIS A 3 15.13 -22.95 16.45
CA HIS A 3 14.83 -21.70 15.75
C HIS A 3 14.72 -20.56 16.75
N ILE A 4 15.36 -19.44 16.45
CA ILE A 4 15.38 -18.24 17.30
C ILE A 4 14.64 -17.11 16.55
N LEU A 5 13.83 -16.34 17.28
CA LEU A 5 13.18 -15.16 16.74
C LEU A 5 14.22 -14.04 16.56
N LEU A 6 14.40 -13.58 15.33
CA LEU A 6 15.06 -12.33 15.00
C LEU A 6 13.99 -11.27 14.72
N HIS A 7 13.62 -10.50 15.76
CA HIS A 7 12.74 -9.34 15.66
C HIS A 7 13.55 -8.06 15.88
N GLY A 8 13.79 -7.29 14.83
CA GLY A 8 14.69 -6.15 14.89
C GLY A 8 15.33 -5.86 13.54
N THR A 9 16.58 -5.42 13.53
CA THR A 9 17.28 -5.00 12.31
C THR A 9 18.64 -5.65 12.22
N LEU A 10 18.91 -6.33 11.10
CA LEU A 10 20.20 -6.93 10.78
C LEU A 10 20.95 -6.02 9.81
N HIS A 11 22.07 -5.46 10.28
CA HIS A 11 23.01 -4.78 9.41
C HIS A 11 23.93 -5.83 8.81
N ALA A 12 23.99 -5.89 7.47
CA ALA A 12 24.79 -6.86 6.76
C ALA A 12 25.63 -6.20 5.67
N THR A 13 26.89 -6.61 5.52
CA THR A 13 27.73 -6.25 4.38
C THR A 13 28.25 -7.53 3.73
N ILE A 14 28.02 -7.68 2.43
CA ILE A 14 28.64 -8.73 1.62
C ILE A 14 29.82 -8.10 0.86
N TYR A 15 31.03 -8.54 1.19
CA TYR A 15 32.24 -7.99 0.60
C TYR A 15 32.58 -8.70 -0.72
N GLU A 16 33.10 -9.91 -0.63
CA GLU A 16 33.68 -10.64 -1.76
C GLU A 16 33.74 -12.15 -1.51
N VAL A 17 33.89 -12.92 -2.59
CA VAL A 17 34.39 -14.32 -2.51
C VAL A 17 35.87 -14.31 -2.84
N ASP A 18 36.69 -14.96 -2.02
CA ASP A 18 38.16 -14.95 -2.13
C ASP A 18 38.65 -15.46 -3.49
N LYS A 19 38.08 -16.57 -3.96
CA LYS A 19 38.33 -17.20 -5.25
C LYS A 19 37.16 -18.10 -5.65
N LEU A 20 36.77 -18.10 -6.91
CA LEU A 20 35.85 -19.06 -7.53
C LEU A 20 36.55 -19.73 -8.70
N HIS A 21 36.61 -21.06 -8.67
CA HIS A 21 37.12 -21.82 -9.81
C HIS A 21 35.99 -21.99 -10.84
N SER A 22 36.09 -21.27 -11.95
CA SER A 22 35.14 -21.29 -13.09
C SER A 22 35.24 -22.59 -13.91
N GLY A 23 35.06 -23.75 -13.27
CA GLY A 23 35.30 -25.07 -13.86
C GLY A 23 34.16 -26.08 -13.80
N PHE A 24 33.12 -25.87 -12.98
CA PHE A 24 32.14 -26.95 -12.70
C PHE A 24 30.94 -27.02 -13.67
N GLY A 25 30.82 -26.08 -14.62
CA GLY A 25 29.75 -26.08 -15.65
C GLY A 25 30.23 -26.13 -17.11
N LYS A 26 31.53 -25.89 -17.38
CA LYS A 26 32.04 -25.60 -18.74
C LYS A 26 31.99 -26.77 -19.73
N LYS A 27 31.80 -28.02 -19.31
CA LYS A 27 31.89 -29.19 -20.24
C LYS A 27 30.58 -29.82 -20.68
N PHE A 28 29.49 -29.73 -19.91
CA PHE A 28 28.26 -30.46 -20.24
C PHE A 28 27.11 -29.55 -20.71
N PHE A 29 27.03 -28.32 -20.22
CA PHE A 29 25.97 -27.37 -20.57
C PHE A 29 26.35 -26.40 -21.70
N HIS A 30 27.63 -26.05 -21.83
CA HIS A 30 28.09 -25.07 -22.83
C HIS A 30 27.76 -25.50 -24.27
N GLN A 31 27.82 -26.80 -24.58
CA GLN A 31 27.46 -27.31 -25.91
C GLN A 31 25.96 -27.22 -26.24
N ILE A 32 25.09 -27.42 -25.25
CA ILE A 32 23.63 -27.37 -25.46
C ILE A 32 23.15 -25.92 -25.51
N VAL A 33 23.71 -25.05 -24.66
CA VAL A 33 23.35 -23.64 -24.60
C VAL A 33 23.89 -22.86 -25.81
N GLU A 34 25.14 -23.07 -26.24
CA GLU A 34 25.64 -22.44 -27.48
C GLU A 34 24.83 -22.91 -28.70
N SER A 35 24.42 -24.19 -28.76
CA SER A 35 23.60 -24.69 -29.87
C SER A 35 22.19 -24.05 -29.92
N ILE A 36 21.63 -23.67 -28.77
CA ILE A 36 20.34 -22.97 -28.67
C ILE A 36 20.52 -21.46 -28.90
N GLU A 37 21.57 -20.85 -28.37
CA GLU A 37 21.89 -19.43 -28.57
C GLU A 37 22.22 -19.13 -30.04
N GLU A 38 22.90 -20.03 -30.75
CA GLU A 38 23.14 -19.95 -32.20
C GLU A 38 21.87 -20.18 -33.03
N ALA A 39 20.95 -21.04 -32.58
CA ALA A 39 19.68 -21.29 -33.27
C ALA A 39 18.65 -20.16 -33.08
N VAL A 40 18.76 -19.37 -32.00
CA VAL A 40 17.78 -18.33 -31.61
C VAL A 40 18.33 -16.90 -31.76
N GLY A 41 19.62 -16.74 -32.11
CA GLY A 41 20.20 -15.44 -32.50
C GLY A 41 20.57 -14.51 -31.35
N PHE A 42 20.81 -15.03 -30.13
CA PHE A 42 21.26 -14.22 -29.00
C PHE A 42 22.79 -14.01 -29.06
N ASN A 43 23.24 -12.75 -29.02
CA ASN A 43 24.64 -12.44 -28.76
C ASN A 43 25.03 -12.96 -27.36
N LYS A 44 26.21 -13.62 -27.25
CA LYS A 44 26.81 -14.16 -26.01
C LYS A 44 26.53 -13.25 -24.79
N THR A 45 25.56 -13.61 -23.96
CA THR A 45 25.30 -12.91 -22.71
C THR A 45 26.19 -13.54 -21.65
N ALA A 46 27.16 -12.76 -21.14
CA ALA A 46 28.08 -13.22 -20.11
C ALA A 46 27.31 -13.59 -18.84
N SER A 47 27.68 -14.71 -18.20
CA SER A 47 27.09 -15.11 -16.93
C SER A 47 27.35 -14.07 -15.83
N ARG A 48 26.33 -13.79 -15.00
CA ARG A 48 26.37 -12.68 -14.01
C ARG A 48 26.26 -13.22 -12.59
N LEU A 49 27.23 -12.91 -11.74
CA LEU A 49 27.26 -13.38 -10.35
C LEU A 49 26.54 -12.45 -9.39
N TYR A 50 25.82 -13.02 -8.43
CA TYR A 50 25.25 -12.31 -7.28
C TYR A 50 25.18 -13.19 -6.04
N ALA A 51 24.96 -12.55 -4.90
CA ALA A 51 24.73 -13.21 -3.62
C ALA A 51 23.33 -12.86 -3.09
N THR A 52 22.73 -13.78 -2.34
CA THR A 52 21.47 -13.55 -1.62
C THR A 52 21.63 -13.79 -0.13
N ILE A 53 20.81 -13.12 0.67
CA ILE A 53 20.72 -13.30 2.12
C ILE A 53 19.34 -13.88 2.42
N ASP A 54 19.31 -15.03 3.07
CA ASP A 54 18.11 -15.72 3.51
C ASP A 54 18.15 -15.91 5.03
N LEU A 55 17.04 -15.63 5.72
CA LEU A 55 16.84 -16.03 7.12
C LEU A 55 16.10 -17.36 7.10
N GLU A 56 16.86 -18.44 7.37
CA GLU A 56 16.45 -19.79 7.05
C GLU A 56 16.09 -19.95 5.56
N ARG A 57 14.79 -19.86 5.22
CA ARG A 57 14.27 -19.98 3.85
C ARG A 57 13.66 -18.67 3.32
N ALA A 58 13.51 -17.66 4.16
CA ALA A 58 12.92 -16.38 3.77
C ALA A 58 13.99 -15.45 3.17
N ARG A 59 13.82 -15.05 1.91
CA ARG A 59 14.71 -14.09 1.24
C ARG A 59 14.55 -12.71 1.88
N VAL A 60 15.67 -12.11 2.29
CA VAL A 60 15.67 -10.78 2.93
C VAL A 60 16.58 -9.77 2.23
N GLY A 61 17.45 -10.20 1.33
CA GLY A 61 18.29 -9.30 0.54
C GLY A 61 18.98 -10.00 -0.62
N ARG A 62 19.42 -9.21 -1.59
CA ARG A 62 20.26 -9.65 -2.71
C ARG A 62 21.23 -8.55 -3.09
N THR A 63 22.43 -8.92 -3.54
CA THR A 63 23.37 -7.97 -4.12
C THR A 63 22.99 -7.66 -5.56
N ARG A 64 23.57 -6.60 -6.11
CA ARG A 64 23.56 -6.37 -7.56
C ARG A 64 24.25 -7.51 -8.32
N LEU A 65 23.90 -7.64 -9.59
CA LEU A 65 24.59 -8.50 -10.55
C LEU A 65 25.96 -7.87 -10.91
N LEU A 66 27.02 -8.68 -10.86
CA LEU A 66 28.34 -8.26 -11.35
C LEU A 66 28.46 -8.57 -12.83
N ASN A 67 29.00 -7.61 -13.58
CA ASN A 67 29.35 -7.79 -14.97
C ASN A 67 30.75 -8.43 -15.03
N HIS A 68 30.92 -9.49 -15.84
CA HIS A 68 32.15 -10.28 -16.11
C HIS A 68 32.47 -11.47 -15.18
N GLU A 69 33.15 -12.49 -15.74
CA GLU A 69 33.70 -13.65 -15.01
C GLU A 69 34.83 -13.20 -14.07
N HIS A 70 34.50 -12.90 -12.81
CA HIS A 70 35.50 -12.63 -11.78
C HIS A 70 35.89 -13.91 -11.08
N SER A 71 37.19 -14.25 -11.09
CA SER A 71 37.71 -15.27 -10.17
C SER A 71 37.57 -14.83 -8.71
N ASN A 72 37.45 -13.53 -8.42
CA ASN A 72 37.19 -12.97 -7.10
C ASN A 72 36.05 -11.93 -7.23
N PRO A 73 34.76 -12.34 -7.12
CA PRO A 73 33.64 -11.42 -7.21
C PRO A 73 33.58 -10.49 -5.99
N ARG A 74 33.41 -9.19 -6.22
CA ARG A 74 33.39 -8.14 -5.19
C ARG A 74 32.14 -7.27 -5.30
N TRP A 75 31.32 -7.28 -4.26
CA TRP A 75 30.09 -6.47 -4.19
C TRP A 75 30.25 -5.24 -3.31
N TYR A 76 30.89 -5.36 -2.14
CA TYR A 76 30.97 -4.29 -1.12
C TYR A 76 29.60 -3.63 -0.85
N GLU A 77 28.58 -4.47 -0.68
CA GLU A 77 27.20 -4.01 -0.61
C GLU A 77 26.66 -4.19 0.80
N SER A 78 26.06 -3.12 1.34
CA SER A 78 25.52 -3.09 2.70
C SER A 78 24.00 -3.03 2.69
N PHE A 79 23.39 -3.69 3.67
CA PHE A 79 21.95 -3.88 3.80
C PHE A 79 21.52 -3.52 5.23
N HIS A 80 20.38 -2.85 5.33
CA HIS A 80 19.66 -2.62 6.58
C HIS A 80 18.39 -3.46 6.54
N ILE A 81 18.47 -4.69 7.05
CA ILE A 81 17.43 -5.70 6.86
C ILE A 81 16.50 -5.69 8.06
N TYR A 82 15.23 -5.37 7.85
CA TYR A 82 14.20 -5.59 8.87
C TYR A 82 13.93 -7.09 9.03
N CYS A 83 13.92 -7.56 10.26
CA CYS A 83 13.71 -8.97 10.61
C CYS A 83 12.49 -9.12 11.51
N ALA A 84 11.68 -10.14 11.22
CA ALA A 84 10.59 -10.64 12.04
C ALA A 84 10.46 -12.18 11.87
N HIS A 85 11.60 -12.89 11.87
CA HIS A 85 11.72 -14.26 11.36
C HIS A 85 12.20 -15.24 12.42
N MET A 86 11.70 -16.48 12.38
CA MET A 86 12.25 -17.62 13.11
C MET A 86 13.36 -18.27 12.30
N ALA A 87 14.61 -18.23 12.78
CA ALA A 87 15.75 -18.79 12.05
C ALA A 87 16.78 -19.44 12.97
N SER A 88 17.38 -20.52 12.51
CA SER A 88 18.57 -21.18 13.06
C SER A 88 19.84 -20.66 12.40
N ASN A 89 19.77 -20.34 11.10
CA ASN A 89 20.91 -19.87 10.30
C ASN A 89 20.56 -18.66 9.43
N ILE A 90 21.54 -17.79 9.26
CA ILE A 90 21.58 -16.86 8.12
C ILE A 90 22.32 -17.58 6.99
N VAL A 91 21.67 -17.66 5.84
CA VAL A 91 22.17 -18.38 4.67
C VAL A 91 22.52 -17.38 3.57
N PHE A 92 23.75 -17.46 3.09
CA PHE A 92 24.22 -16.71 1.94
C PHE A 92 24.30 -17.65 0.74
N SER A 93 23.52 -17.40 -0.30
CA SER A 93 23.59 -18.21 -1.53
C SER A 93 24.32 -17.45 -2.62
N ILE A 94 25.35 -18.04 -3.21
CA ILE A 94 26.04 -17.49 -4.37
C ILE A 94 25.45 -18.12 -5.63
N LYS A 95 25.03 -17.28 -6.56
CA LYS A 95 24.29 -17.69 -7.75
C LYS A 95 24.88 -17.06 -9.00
N GLU A 96 24.76 -17.79 -10.09
CA GLU A 96 25.08 -17.35 -11.44
C GLU A 96 23.77 -17.19 -12.21
N ASP A 97 23.48 -15.97 -12.63
CA ASP A 97 22.32 -15.66 -13.45
C ASP A 97 22.68 -15.85 -14.93
N ASN A 98 21.96 -16.76 -15.58
CA ASN A 98 22.11 -17.11 -16.99
C ASN A 98 20.76 -16.93 -17.69
N PRO A 99 20.71 -16.72 -19.03
CA PRO A 99 19.45 -16.50 -19.76
C PRO A 99 18.38 -17.58 -19.58
N ILE A 100 18.80 -18.83 -19.29
CA ILE A 100 17.92 -19.98 -19.11
C ILE A 100 17.44 -20.12 -17.65
N GLY A 101 18.06 -19.40 -16.71
CA GLY A 101 17.72 -19.40 -15.29
C GLY A 101 18.93 -19.39 -14.37
N ALA A 102 18.73 -18.92 -13.13
CA ALA A 102 19.79 -18.82 -12.14
C ALA A 102 20.25 -20.19 -11.61
N VAL A 103 21.57 -20.43 -11.62
CA VAL A 103 22.22 -21.63 -11.11
C VAL A 103 22.84 -21.36 -9.74
N LEU A 104 22.60 -22.24 -8.76
CA LEU A 104 23.24 -22.16 -7.44
C LEU A 104 24.68 -22.66 -7.52
N ILE A 105 25.65 -21.83 -7.15
CA ILE A 105 27.07 -22.21 -7.04
C ILE A 105 27.33 -22.89 -5.70
N GLY A 106 26.82 -22.31 -4.61
CA GLY A 106 27.01 -22.84 -3.26
C GLY A 106 26.40 -21.93 -2.20
N ARG A 107 26.46 -22.38 -0.94
CA ARG A 107 25.92 -21.66 0.22
C ARG A 107 26.96 -21.50 1.31
N ALA A 108 26.94 -20.38 2.00
CA ALA A 108 27.65 -20.18 3.25
C ALA A 108 26.62 -19.92 4.36
N CYS A 109 26.80 -20.54 5.52
CA CYS A 109 25.85 -20.45 6.62
C CYS A 109 26.50 -19.85 7.86
N MET A 110 25.76 -19.02 8.58
CA MET A 110 26.14 -18.52 9.90
C MET A 110 25.04 -18.80 10.93
N PRO A 111 25.35 -19.45 12.06
CA PRO A 111 24.36 -19.69 13.11
C PRO A 111 23.83 -18.38 13.70
N VAL A 112 22.51 -18.26 13.83
CA VAL A 112 21.84 -17.07 14.39
C VAL A 112 22.27 -16.80 15.83
N ARG A 113 22.50 -17.85 16.62
CA ARG A 113 22.95 -17.76 18.02
C ARG A 113 24.22 -16.92 18.20
N ASP A 114 25.07 -16.84 17.18
CA ASP A 114 26.33 -16.10 17.25
C ASP A 114 26.10 -14.58 17.23
N LEU A 115 24.95 -14.12 16.72
CA LEU A 115 24.59 -12.70 16.58
C LEU A 115 23.80 -12.12 17.76
N LEU A 116 23.24 -12.96 18.62
CA LEU A 116 22.27 -12.51 19.65
C LEU A 116 22.87 -11.59 20.71
N ASN A 117 24.20 -11.57 20.86
CA ASN A 117 24.88 -10.66 21.79
C ASN A 117 25.03 -9.23 21.24
N GLY A 118 24.57 -8.96 20.01
CA GLY A 118 24.61 -7.65 19.36
C GLY A 118 26.01 -7.19 18.90
N LYS A 119 27.04 -8.04 19.02
CA LYS A 119 28.40 -7.72 18.56
C LYS A 119 28.47 -7.79 17.04
N GLU A 120 29.28 -6.90 16.47
CA GLU A 120 29.65 -6.97 15.07
C GLU A 120 30.54 -8.21 14.83
N ILE A 121 30.24 -8.94 13.77
CA ILE A 121 30.99 -10.11 13.32
C ILE A 121 31.50 -9.81 11.90
N ASP A 122 32.81 -9.83 11.68
CA ASP A 122 33.45 -9.82 10.34
C ASP A 122 34.19 -11.16 10.17
N LYS A 123 33.72 -12.01 9.25
CA LYS A 123 34.23 -13.38 9.08
C LYS A 123 34.26 -13.81 7.61
N TRP A 124 35.18 -14.72 7.34
CA TRP A 124 35.19 -15.55 6.14
C TRP A 124 34.43 -16.85 6.42
N LEU A 125 33.37 -17.11 5.66
CA LEU A 125 32.54 -18.30 5.75
C LEU A 125 32.86 -19.23 4.58
N GLU A 126 33.05 -20.52 4.85
CA GLU A 126 33.28 -21.51 3.79
C GLU A 126 32.01 -21.72 2.95
N ILE A 127 32.16 -21.75 1.63
CA ILE A 127 31.07 -22.01 0.70
C ILE A 127 31.00 -23.53 0.47
N VAL A 128 29.82 -24.09 0.72
CA VAL A 128 29.54 -25.53 0.58
C VAL A 128 28.50 -25.80 -0.50
N ASP A 129 28.53 -27.02 -1.05
CA ASP A 129 27.53 -27.53 -1.98
C ASP A 129 26.24 -27.97 -1.25
N LYS A 130 25.33 -28.61 -2.00
CA LYS A 130 24.06 -29.15 -1.48
C LYS A 130 24.24 -30.29 -0.46
N ASP A 131 25.39 -30.95 -0.46
CA ASP A 131 25.72 -32.07 0.43
C ASP A 131 26.56 -31.60 1.63
N HIS A 132 26.63 -30.28 1.86
CA HIS A 132 27.42 -29.61 2.90
C HIS A 132 28.93 -29.87 2.80
N LYS A 133 29.43 -30.18 1.61
CA LYS A 133 30.88 -30.32 1.35
C LYS A 133 31.44 -29.02 0.78
N PRO A 134 32.66 -28.61 1.17
CA PRO A 134 33.29 -27.43 0.59
C PRO A 134 33.32 -27.51 -0.94
N ILE A 135 32.94 -26.42 -1.61
CA ILE A 135 33.00 -26.38 -3.07
C ILE A 135 34.45 -26.44 -3.57
N HIS A 136 34.64 -26.82 -4.83
CA HIS A 136 35.96 -26.99 -5.42
C HIS A 136 36.85 -25.74 -5.23
N GLY A 137 38.00 -25.94 -4.58
CA GLY A 137 38.97 -24.88 -4.27
C GLY A 137 38.78 -24.21 -2.91
N HIS A 138 37.81 -24.66 -2.09
CA HIS A 138 37.54 -24.14 -0.73
C HIS A 138 37.27 -22.64 -0.72
N SER A 139 36.45 -22.18 -1.65
CA SER A 139 36.03 -20.78 -1.74
C SER A 139 35.36 -20.32 -0.45
N LYS A 140 35.63 -19.07 -0.05
CA LYS A 140 35.09 -18.44 1.15
C LYS A 140 34.46 -17.09 0.82
N LEU A 141 33.32 -16.81 1.46
CA LEU A 141 32.63 -15.53 1.39
C LEU A 141 32.99 -14.67 2.61
N ARG A 142 33.43 -13.43 2.41
CA ARG A 142 33.59 -12.46 3.51
C ARG A 142 32.31 -11.69 3.74
N VAL A 143 31.79 -11.76 4.96
CA VAL A 143 30.59 -11.02 5.39
C VAL A 143 30.84 -10.29 6.69
N LYS A 144 30.14 -9.17 6.88
CA LYS A 144 30.04 -8.48 8.16
C LYS A 144 28.60 -8.34 8.59
N LEU A 145 28.29 -8.69 9.83
CA LEU A 145 26.93 -8.82 10.34
C LEU A 145 26.83 -8.27 11.76
N GLN A 146 25.77 -7.50 12.02
CA GLN A 146 25.43 -7.05 13.36
C GLN A 146 23.90 -6.99 13.49
N TYR A 147 23.37 -7.65 14.50
CA TYR A 147 21.93 -7.67 14.76
C TYR A 147 21.58 -6.74 15.92
N PHE A 148 20.55 -5.93 15.73
CA PHE A 148 19.97 -5.06 16.73
C PHE A 148 18.56 -5.54 17.03
N ASP A 149 18.34 -6.02 18.25
CA ASP A 149 17.01 -6.37 18.73
C ASP A 149 16.11 -5.12 18.75
N VAL A 150 14.83 -5.29 18.43
CA VAL A 150 13.89 -4.18 18.33
C VAL A 150 13.80 -3.35 19.62
N THR A 151 14.02 -3.96 20.78
CA THR A 151 14.02 -3.26 22.08
C THR A 151 15.16 -2.25 22.24
N GLN A 152 16.22 -2.36 21.43
CA GLN A 152 17.32 -1.40 21.38
C GLN A 152 16.98 -0.15 20.56
N GLU A 153 15.93 -0.20 19.74
CA GLU A 153 15.47 0.97 18.99
C GLU A 153 14.94 2.05 19.94
N ARG A 154 15.42 3.29 19.76
CA ARG A 154 15.12 4.42 20.65
C ARG A 154 13.63 4.71 20.83
N ASN A 155 12.82 4.36 19.83
CA ASN A 155 11.39 4.65 19.74
C ASN A 155 10.49 3.41 19.90
N TRP A 156 11.06 2.20 20.03
CA TRP A 156 10.27 0.98 20.26
C TRP A 156 9.31 1.14 21.45
N SER A 157 8.02 0.89 21.23
CA SER A 157 6.95 1.02 22.24
C SER A 157 6.88 2.41 22.92
N ARG A 158 7.28 3.48 22.24
CA ARG A 158 7.33 4.85 22.81
C ARG A 158 6.65 5.92 21.96
N GLY A 159 6.11 5.55 20.80
CA GLY A 159 5.56 6.46 19.81
C GLY A 159 6.63 7.38 19.21
N ILE A 160 6.19 8.52 18.69
CA ILE A 160 7.06 9.59 18.16
C ILE A 160 7.93 10.21 19.26
N ARG A 161 7.43 10.21 20.51
CA ARG A 161 8.11 10.64 21.74
C ARG A 161 8.43 12.13 21.84
N SER A 162 8.90 12.78 20.78
CA SER A 162 9.31 14.19 20.78
C SER A 162 9.12 14.83 19.40
N GLY A 163 8.81 16.12 19.36
CA GLY A 163 8.80 16.90 18.12
C GLY A 163 10.14 16.93 17.38
N LYS A 164 11.25 16.53 18.04
CA LYS A 164 12.59 16.37 17.45
C LYS A 164 12.83 14.98 16.83
N PHE A 165 11.79 14.17 16.64
CA PHE A 165 11.90 12.89 15.94
C PHE A 165 12.48 13.13 14.53
N PRO A 166 13.54 12.41 14.13
CA PRO A 166 14.30 12.72 12.92
C PRO A 166 13.64 12.22 11.62
N GLY A 167 12.55 11.46 11.72
CA GLY A 167 11.97 10.73 10.60
C GLY A 167 12.35 9.25 10.61
N VAL A 168 11.77 8.51 9.67
CA VAL A 168 12.16 7.14 9.37
C VAL A 168 13.57 7.18 8.75
N PRO A 169 14.52 6.37 9.24
CA PRO A 169 15.88 6.33 8.70
C PRO A 169 15.93 5.53 7.39
N TYR A 170 17.03 5.68 6.64
CA TYR A 170 17.29 4.92 5.40
C TYR A 170 16.14 5.06 4.40
N THR A 171 15.85 6.29 4.00
CA THR A 171 14.83 6.58 2.98
C THR A 171 15.36 7.63 2.02
N PHE A 172 14.93 7.56 0.76
CA PHE A 172 15.34 8.50 -0.27
C PHE A 172 14.95 9.95 0.06
N PHE A 173 13.71 10.15 0.55
CA PHE A 173 13.26 11.45 1.05
C PHE A 173 13.40 11.52 2.57
N ALA A 174 14.04 12.58 3.06
CA ALA A 174 14.11 12.90 4.48
C ALA A 174 12.80 13.55 4.96
N GLN A 175 12.56 13.51 6.28
CA GLN A 175 11.45 14.23 6.89
C GLN A 175 11.56 15.75 6.65
N ARG A 176 10.43 16.37 6.33
CA ARG A 176 10.23 17.80 6.16
C ARG A 176 9.47 18.38 7.35
N ASN A 177 9.92 19.52 7.85
CA ASN A 177 9.26 20.27 8.91
C ASN A 177 8.54 21.49 8.29
N GLY A 178 7.64 22.13 9.04
CA GLY A 178 6.97 23.35 8.53
C GLY A 178 5.89 23.08 7.50
N CYS A 179 5.38 21.84 7.48
CA CYS A 179 4.36 21.41 6.54
C CYS A 179 2.95 21.68 7.09
N LYS A 180 1.96 21.55 6.22
CA LYS A 180 0.55 21.39 6.59
C LYS A 180 -0.01 20.19 5.82
N VAL A 181 -0.81 19.38 6.51
CA VAL A 181 -1.54 18.27 5.92
C VAL A 181 -3.03 18.51 6.08
N THR A 182 -3.76 18.40 4.99
CA THR A 182 -5.22 18.28 5.00
C THR A 182 -5.56 16.82 4.81
N LEU A 183 -6.34 16.26 5.73
CA LEU A 183 -6.81 14.86 5.66
C LEU A 183 -8.20 14.84 5.04
N TYR A 184 -8.42 13.97 4.05
CA TYR A 184 -9.70 13.81 3.38
C TYR A 184 -10.28 12.43 3.68
N GLN A 185 -11.54 12.44 4.12
CA GLN A 185 -12.40 11.28 4.26
C GLN A 185 -13.37 11.37 3.07
N ASP A 186 -13.26 10.39 2.18
CA ASP A 186 -13.91 10.31 0.87
C ASP A 186 -13.55 11.45 -0.10
N ALA A 187 -14.14 11.37 -1.30
CA ALA A 187 -14.03 12.41 -2.30
C ALA A 187 -14.72 13.71 -1.85
N HIS A 188 -15.83 13.61 -1.12
CA HIS A 188 -16.64 14.73 -0.66
C HIS A 188 -17.28 14.50 0.70
N ILE A 189 -17.45 15.58 1.48
CA ILE A 189 -18.19 15.55 2.75
C ILE A 189 -19.31 16.61 2.69
N PRO A 190 -20.59 16.19 2.83
CA PRO A 190 -21.72 17.10 2.93
C PRO A 190 -21.65 18.00 4.16
N ASP A 191 -22.28 19.16 4.08
CA ASP A 191 -22.40 20.05 5.23
C ASP A 191 -23.17 19.40 6.39
N ASN A 192 -22.73 19.68 7.61
CA ASN A 192 -23.34 19.19 8.86
C ASN A 192 -23.37 17.65 9.01
N PHE A 193 -22.52 16.91 8.29
CA PHE A 193 -22.38 15.46 8.49
C PHE A 193 -21.76 15.13 9.86
N LEU A 194 -20.63 15.75 10.18
CA LEU A 194 -19.89 15.43 11.40
C LEU A 194 -20.45 16.12 12.65
N PRO A 195 -20.50 15.42 13.79
CA PRO A 195 -20.77 16.03 15.09
C PRO A 195 -19.56 16.87 15.53
N LYS A 196 -19.74 17.64 16.60
CA LYS A 196 -18.66 18.41 17.23
C LYS A 196 -17.63 17.47 17.89
N ILE A 197 -16.45 17.33 17.28
CA ILE A 197 -15.33 16.56 17.82
C ILE A 197 -14.29 17.52 18.40
N PRO A 198 -14.11 17.59 19.73
CA PRO A 198 -13.20 18.57 20.34
C PRO A 198 -11.74 18.20 20.11
N LEU A 199 -10.94 19.20 19.74
CA LEU A 199 -9.48 19.12 19.61
C LEU A 199 -8.80 19.85 20.76
N SER A 200 -7.54 19.51 21.01
CA SER A 200 -6.68 20.34 21.86
C SER A 200 -6.48 21.73 21.25
N GLY A 201 -6.51 22.77 22.09
CA GLY A 201 -6.54 24.17 21.62
C GLY A 201 -7.95 24.77 21.55
N GLY A 202 -8.98 24.03 21.95
CA GLY A 202 -10.36 24.54 22.13
C GLY A 202 -11.18 24.65 20.83
N LYS A 203 -10.63 24.17 19.71
CA LYS A 203 -11.33 24.08 18.42
C LYS A 203 -12.04 22.74 18.27
N PHE A 204 -12.95 22.67 17.31
CA PHE A 204 -13.52 21.41 16.85
C PHE A 204 -12.82 20.96 15.57
N TYR A 205 -12.82 19.65 15.32
CA TYR A 205 -12.39 19.11 14.03
C TYR A 205 -13.35 19.58 12.94
N GLU A 206 -12.78 20.04 11.82
CA GLU A 206 -13.53 20.50 10.66
C GLU A 206 -13.17 19.61 9.46
N PRO A 207 -14.16 19.00 8.79
CA PRO A 207 -13.89 18.17 7.63
C PRO A 207 -13.51 19.02 6.41
N HIS A 208 -12.56 18.52 5.65
CA HIS A 208 -12.17 19.06 4.35
C HIS A 208 -12.73 18.19 3.22
N ARG A 209 -12.78 18.71 1.99
CA ARG A 209 -13.48 18.10 0.85
C ARG A 209 -12.49 17.89 -0.29
N CYS A 210 -12.17 16.63 -0.60
CA CYS A 210 -11.06 16.26 -1.46
C CYS A 210 -11.19 16.85 -2.86
N TRP A 211 -12.27 16.51 -3.56
CA TRP A 211 -12.48 16.91 -4.95
C TRP A 211 -12.84 18.38 -5.10
N GLU A 212 -13.47 19.02 -4.09
CA GLU A 212 -13.63 20.48 -4.06
C GLU A 212 -12.26 21.18 -4.02
N ASP A 213 -11.35 20.71 -3.15
CA ASP A 213 -10.00 21.29 -3.02
C ASP A 213 -9.12 20.99 -4.24
N MET A 214 -9.24 19.82 -4.87
CA MET A 214 -8.57 19.51 -6.14
C MET A 214 -9.10 20.36 -7.29
N PHE A 215 -10.41 20.56 -7.38
CA PHE A 215 -11.03 21.45 -8.36
C PHE A 215 -10.50 22.88 -8.22
N ASP A 216 -10.46 23.40 -6.99
CA ASP A 216 -9.89 24.72 -6.71
C ASP A 216 -8.40 24.79 -7.08
N ALA A 217 -7.63 23.76 -6.74
CA ALA A 217 -6.19 23.70 -7.01
C ALA A 217 -5.90 23.72 -8.53
N ILE A 218 -6.61 22.91 -9.32
CA ILE A 218 -6.46 22.84 -10.78
C ILE A 218 -6.93 24.15 -11.43
N THR A 219 -8.10 24.66 -11.02
CA THR A 219 -8.67 25.90 -11.58
C THR A 219 -7.74 27.10 -11.37
N ASN A 220 -7.15 27.20 -10.18
CA ASN A 220 -6.33 28.35 -9.77
C ASN A 220 -4.85 28.24 -10.16
N ALA A 221 -4.41 27.12 -10.76
CA ALA A 221 -3.04 26.94 -11.24
C ALA A 221 -2.68 27.96 -12.34
N LYS A 222 -1.43 28.42 -12.34
CA LYS A 222 -0.92 29.42 -13.31
C LYS A 222 0.32 28.95 -14.08
N HIS A 223 0.99 27.89 -13.66
CA HIS A 223 2.24 27.44 -14.27
C HIS A 223 2.29 25.94 -14.55
N LEU A 224 1.85 25.09 -13.63
CA LEU A 224 1.90 23.64 -13.76
C LEU A 224 0.70 22.92 -13.13
N ILE A 225 0.25 21.87 -13.80
CA ILE A 225 -0.68 20.85 -13.29
C ILE A 225 -0.12 19.48 -13.71
N TYR A 226 0.44 18.73 -12.76
CA TYR A 226 1.02 17.40 -13.01
C TYR A 226 0.16 16.33 -12.34
N ILE A 227 -0.29 15.35 -13.12
CA ILE A 227 -1.20 14.31 -12.65
C ILE A 227 -0.62 12.93 -12.92
N THR A 228 -0.64 12.04 -11.92
CA THR A 228 -0.48 10.60 -12.16
C THR A 228 -1.73 9.89 -11.68
N GLY A 229 -2.15 8.86 -12.42
CA GLY A 229 -3.26 8.02 -12.01
C GLY A 229 -3.05 6.60 -12.50
N TRP A 230 -3.56 5.65 -11.73
CA TRP A 230 -3.75 4.29 -12.23
C TRP A 230 -4.83 4.29 -13.33
N SER A 231 -5.87 5.10 -13.14
CA SER A 231 -6.84 5.46 -14.16
C SER A 231 -7.17 6.94 -14.04
N VAL A 232 -7.44 7.59 -15.17
CA VAL A 232 -8.00 8.93 -15.24
C VAL A 232 -9.17 8.86 -16.20
N TYR A 233 -10.32 9.39 -15.82
CA TYR A 233 -11.49 9.45 -16.71
C TYR A 233 -11.86 10.91 -16.98
N THR A 234 -11.87 11.31 -18.24
CA THR A 234 -11.99 12.73 -18.63
C THR A 234 -13.37 13.30 -18.40
N GLU A 235 -14.41 12.47 -18.36
CA GLU A 235 -15.81 12.91 -18.31
C GLU A 235 -16.34 13.14 -16.90
N ILE A 236 -15.57 12.82 -15.85
CA ILE A 236 -16.02 13.08 -14.47
C ILE A 236 -16.10 14.58 -14.19
N THR A 237 -17.05 14.96 -13.34
CA THR A 237 -17.10 16.26 -12.69
C THR A 237 -16.66 16.14 -11.23
N LEU A 238 -15.86 17.10 -10.77
CA LEU A 238 -15.28 17.09 -9.41
C LEU A 238 -16.25 17.61 -8.33
N VAL A 239 -17.25 18.41 -8.73
CA VAL A 239 -18.18 19.07 -7.80
C VAL A 239 -19.61 18.68 -8.18
N ARG A 240 -20.27 17.85 -7.36
CA ARG A 240 -21.61 17.32 -7.65
C ARG A 240 -22.68 17.63 -6.60
N ASP A 241 -22.29 18.12 -5.43
CA ASP A 241 -23.25 18.47 -4.37
C ASP A 241 -23.98 19.78 -4.71
N SER A 242 -25.24 19.68 -5.10
CA SER A 242 -26.08 20.82 -5.48
C SER A 242 -26.29 21.84 -4.35
N ARG A 243 -26.06 21.45 -3.09
CA ARG A 243 -26.10 22.37 -1.93
C ARG A 243 -24.80 23.15 -1.74
N ARG A 244 -23.74 22.75 -2.43
CA ARG A 244 -22.40 23.37 -2.39
C ARG A 244 -21.87 23.66 -3.81
N PRO A 245 -22.63 24.41 -4.64
CA PRO A 245 -22.19 24.68 -5.99
C PRO A 245 -20.91 25.52 -6.00
N LYS A 246 -19.99 25.20 -6.91
CA LYS A 246 -18.79 26.01 -7.19
C LYS A 246 -18.86 26.51 -8.63
N PRO A 247 -18.53 27.78 -8.92
CA PRO A 247 -18.54 28.30 -10.28
C PRO A 247 -17.66 27.46 -11.22
N GLY A 248 -18.26 26.93 -12.30
CA GLY A 248 -17.60 26.04 -13.25
C GLY A 248 -17.38 24.60 -12.74
N GLY A 249 -17.98 24.22 -11.61
CA GLY A 249 -17.86 22.88 -11.02
C GLY A 249 -18.54 21.76 -11.83
N ASP A 250 -19.40 22.13 -12.77
CA ASP A 250 -20.05 21.27 -13.77
C ASP A 250 -19.13 20.93 -14.96
N MET A 251 -17.97 21.58 -15.08
CA MET A 251 -16.99 21.27 -16.11
C MET A 251 -16.32 19.91 -15.84
N THR A 252 -16.22 19.09 -16.89
CA THR A 252 -15.51 17.81 -16.79
C THR A 252 -14.01 18.03 -16.57
N LEU A 253 -13.34 17.07 -15.96
CA LEU A 253 -11.89 17.11 -15.74
C LEU A 253 -11.12 17.31 -17.06
N GLY A 254 -11.58 16.67 -18.13
CA GLY A 254 -11.01 16.78 -19.47
C GLY A 254 -11.04 18.21 -20.00
N GLU A 255 -12.21 18.84 -19.97
CA GLU A 255 -12.39 20.22 -20.46
C GLU A 255 -11.68 21.24 -19.56
N LEU A 256 -11.69 21.04 -18.24
CA LEU A 256 -10.92 21.88 -17.31
C LEU A 256 -9.42 21.81 -17.63
N SER A 257 -8.89 20.61 -17.85
CA SER A 257 -7.48 20.41 -18.18
C SER A 257 -7.09 21.08 -19.51
N LYS A 258 -7.90 20.92 -20.58
CA LYS A 258 -7.70 21.61 -21.86
C LYS A 258 -7.73 23.12 -21.70
N LYS A 259 -8.73 23.65 -20.98
CA LYS A 259 -8.85 25.08 -20.72
C LYS A 259 -7.59 25.63 -20.05
N LYS A 260 -7.11 24.98 -18.98
CA LYS A 260 -5.88 25.40 -18.29
C LYS A 260 -4.64 25.33 -19.19
N ALA A 261 -4.53 24.29 -20.02
CA ALA A 261 -3.43 24.17 -20.97
C ALA A 261 -3.44 25.29 -22.03
N ASN A 262 -4.63 25.61 -22.57
CA ASN A 262 -4.82 26.70 -23.54
C ASN A 262 -4.57 28.10 -22.93
N GLU A 263 -4.74 28.26 -21.62
CA GLU A 263 -4.37 29.47 -20.87
C GLU A 263 -2.84 29.58 -20.63
N GLY A 264 -2.05 28.58 -21.05
CA GLY A 264 -0.60 28.56 -20.94
C GLY A 264 -0.06 27.80 -19.72
N VAL A 265 -0.91 27.13 -18.94
CA VAL A 265 -0.47 26.28 -17.82
C VAL A 265 0.12 24.98 -18.38
N ARG A 266 1.26 24.53 -17.88
CA ARG A 266 1.84 23.24 -18.30
C ARG A 266 1.07 22.08 -17.67
N VAL A 267 0.20 21.42 -18.44
CA VAL A 267 -0.56 20.25 -17.99
C VAL A 267 0.12 18.96 -18.46
N LEU A 268 0.65 18.16 -17.53
CA LEU A 268 1.33 16.90 -17.81
C LEU A 268 0.62 15.75 -17.08
N MET A 269 0.39 14.64 -17.78
CA MET A 269 -0.22 13.45 -17.18
C MET A 269 0.61 12.19 -17.46
N LEU A 270 0.83 11.37 -16.43
CA LEU A 270 1.35 10.01 -16.52
C LEU A 270 0.25 9.05 -16.06
N VAL A 271 -0.50 8.50 -17.02
CA VAL A 271 -1.56 7.51 -16.77
C VAL A 271 -0.97 6.12 -17.02
N TRP A 272 -1.29 5.12 -16.21
CA TRP A 272 -0.81 3.76 -16.46
C TRP A 272 -1.33 3.24 -17.81
N ASP A 273 -0.44 2.59 -18.58
CA ASP A 273 -0.75 1.93 -19.87
C ASP A 273 -1.18 0.49 -19.61
N ASP A 274 -2.49 0.24 -19.60
CA ASP A 274 -3.04 -1.12 -19.59
C ASP A 274 -2.86 -1.72 -20.99
N ARG A 275 -1.76 -2.45 -21.16
CA ARG A 275 -1.41 -3.12 -22.42
C ARG A 275 -2.47 -4.14 -22.89
N THR A 276 -3.43 -4.51 -22.06
CA THR A 276 -4.55 -5.39 -22.45
C THR A 276 -5.67 -4.64 -23.17
N SER A 277 -5.66 -3.31 -23.18
CA SER A 277 -6.65 -2.44 -23.84
C SER A 277 -6.59 -2.43 -25.38
N VAL A 278 -5.53 -3.00 -25.99
CA VAL A 278 -5.33 -2.94 -27.45
C VAL A 278 -6.30 -3.89 -28.20
N ASN A 279 -7.11 -3.27 -29.08
CA ASN A 279 -8.12 -3.72 -30.08
C ASN A 279 -8.38 -5.21 -30.44
N LEU A 280 -7.52 -6.18 -30.15
CA LEU A 280 -7.78 -7.62 -30.38
C LEU A 280 -8.46 -8.31 -29.19
N LEU A 281 -8.43 -7.71 -28.00
CA LEU A 281 -9.11 -8.17 -26.78
C LEU A 281 -10.35 -7.31 -26.46
N LYS A 282 -10.96 -6.70 -27.48
CA LYS A 282 -12.11 -5.80 -27.34
C LYS A 282 -13.37 -6.53 -26.86
N LYS A 283 -13.53 -6.56 -25.53
CA LYS A 283 -14.75 -6.25 -24.77
C LYS A 283 -14.27 -6.01 -23.33
N ASP A 284 -14.01 -4.75 -23.01
CA ASP A 284 -13.56 -4.24 -21.71
C ASP A 284 -12.16 -4.71 -21.30
N GLY A 285 -11.21 -3.79 -21.13
CA GLY A 285 -9.89 -4.12 -20.57
C GLY A 285 -10.04 -4.91 -19.28
N LEU A 286 -9.17 -5.90 -19.05
CA LEU A 286 -9.28 -6.85 -17.92
C LEU A 286 -9.36 -6.14 -16.55
N MET A 287 -8.89 -4.90 -16.47
CA MET A 287 -8.79 -4.10 -15.26
C MET A 287 -9.67 -2.84 -15.25
N ALA A 288 -10.60 -2.67 -16.21
CA ALA A 288 -11.56 -1.56 -16.26
C ALA A 288 -10.93 -0.15 -16.11
N THR A 289 -9.84 0.13 -16.82
CA THR A 289 -9.23 1.48 -16.90
C THR A 289 -9.72 2.28 -18.09
N HIS A 290 -9.55 3.62 -18.02
CA HIS A 290 -9.88 4.56 -19.10
C HIS A 290 -8.62 5.20 -19.72
N ASP A 291 -7.49 4.51 -19.66
CA ASP A 291 -6.18 5.03 -20.05
C ASP A 291 -6.08 5.34 -21.55
N GLU A 292 -6.40 4.38 -22.42
CA GLU A 292 -6.40 4.61 -23.88
C GLU A 292 -7.40 5.71 -24.29
N GLU A 293 -8.59 5.72 -23.69
CA GLU A 293 -9.63 6.72 -23.94
C GLU A 293 -9.15 8.13 -23.57
N THR A 294 -8.55 8.28 -22.40
CA THR A 294 -7.96 9.54 -21.92
C THR A 294 -6.77 9.97 -22.78
N GLY A 295 -5.89 9.05 -23.16
CA GLY A 295 -4.78 9.32 -24.07
C GLY A 295 -5.26 9.79 -25.45
N ASN A 296 -6.33 9.19 -25.97
CA ASN A 296 -6.97 9.61 -27.23
C ASN A 296 -7.63 10.98 -27.09
N TYR A 297 -8.31 11.25 -25.98
CA TYR A 297 -9.03 12.50 -25.72
C TYR A 297 -8.10 13.73 -25.72
N PHE A 298 -6.90 13.59 -25.15
CA PHE A 298 -5.90 14.67 -25.11
C PHE A 298 -4.96 14.69 -26.33
N ARG A 299 -5.10 13.74 -27.26
CA ARG A 299 -4.27 13.71 -28.48
C ARG A 299 -4.48 15.00 -29.28
N ASN A 300 -3.38 15.62 -29.70
CA ASN A 300 -3.36 16.89 -30.44
C ASN A 300 -3.97 18.09 -29.68
N THR A 301 -3.98 18.04 -28.35
CA THR A 301 -4.28 19.18 -27.48
C THR A 301 -2.99 19.72 -26.83
N GLU A 302 -3.08 20.84 -26.11
CA GLU A 302 -1.98 21.37 -25.30
C GLU A 302 -1.74 20.59 -23.99
N VAL A 303 -2.61 19.63 -23.65
CA VAL A 303 -2.39 18.71 -22.53
C VAL A 303 -1.45 17.59 -22.99
N HIS A 304 -0.36 17.37 -22.25
CA HIS A 304 0.58 16.28 -22.53
C HIS A 304 0.24 15.05 -21.69
N CYS A 305 -0.62 14.18 -22.23
CA CYS A 305 -0.94 12.89 -21.62
C CYS A 305 -0.04 11.78 -22.18
N VAL A 306 0.62 11.04 -21.30
CA VAL A 306 1.50 9.92 -21.64
C VAL A 306 1.00 8.65 -20.96
N LEU A 307 0.77 7.61 -21.77
CA LEU A 307 0.51 6.26 -21.30
C LEU A 307 1.83 5.62 -20.87
N CYS A 308 1.90 5.22 -19.61
CA CYS A 308 3.12 4.84 -18.92
C CYS A 308 3.05 3.34 -18.61
N PRO A 309 3.80 2.48 -19.33
CA PRO A 309 3.81 1.06 -19.04
C PRO A 309 4.65 0.76 -17.79
N ARG A 310 4.28 -0.29 -17.06
CA ARG A 310 5.06 -0.78 -15.94
C ARG A 310 5.66 -2.14 -16.27
N ASN A 311 6.99 -2.21 -16.27
CA ASN A 311 7.71 -3.48 -16.37
C ASN A 311 8.26 -3.82 -14.97
N PRO A 312 7.99 -5.01 -14.42
CA PRO A 312 8.55 -5.44 -13.14
C PRO A 312 10.03 -5.77 -13.25
N ASP A 313 10.73 -5.73 -12.12
CA ASP A 313 12.15 -6.06 -12.05
C ASP A 313 12.43 -7.57 -11.88
N ASP A 314 11.54 -8.35 -11.23
CA ASP A 314 11.79 -9.77 -10.88
C ASP A 314 10.85 -10.75 -11.59
N GLY A 315 10.94 -10.79 -12.91
CA GLY A 315 10.39 -11.89 -13.70
C GLY A 315 11.21 -13.19 -13.53
N ARG A 316 10.56 -14.27 -13.06
CA ARG A 316 11.22 -15.53 -12.64
C ARG A 316 11.47 -16.55 -13.77
N SER A 317 11.17 -16.23 -15.03
CA SER A 317 11.54 -17.02 -16.22
C SER A 317 11.03 -16.30 -17.48
N ILE A 318 11.75 -16.32 -18.61
CA ILE A 318 11.33 -15.67 -19.87
C ILE A 318 9.86 -15.95 -20.26
N VAL A 319 9.36 -17.17 -20.01
CA VAL A 319 7.96 -17.56 -20.29
C VAL A 319 6.98 -16.92 -19.31
N GLN A 320 7.32 -16.87 -18.02
CA GLN A 320 6.54 -16.15 -17.01
C GLN A 320 6.63 -14.63 -17.19
N ASP A 321 7.76 -14.11 -17.66
CA ASP A 321 8.01 -12.69 -17.87
C ASP A 321 7.08 -12.12 -18.95
N LEU A 322 6.78 -12.90 -20.00
CA LEU A 322 5.85 -12.47 -21.05
C LEU A 322 4.41 -12.31 -20.52
N GLU A 323 3.94 -13.24 -19.67
CA GLU A 323 2.60 -13.21 -19.08
C GLU A 323 2.48 -12.23 -17.89
N ILE A 324 3.57 -11.98 -17.15
CA ILE A 324 3.60 -11.11 -15.96
C ILE A 324 3.93 -9.65 -16.32
N SER A 325 4.67 -9.38 -17.40
CA SER A 325 5.08 -8.02 -17.80
C SER A 325 3.92 -7.08 -18.18
N THR A 326 2.72 -7.62 -18.38
CA THR A 326 1.49 -6.84 -18.63
C THR A 326 0.64 -6.62 -17.36
N MET A 327 1.03 -7.18 -16.21
CA MET A 327 0.15 -7.31 -15.04
C MET A 327 0.49 -6.40 -13.85
N PHE A 328 1.67 -5.77 -13.81
CA PHE A 328 2.01 -4.76 -12.79
C PHE A 328 1.67 -3.36 -13.29
N THR A 329 1.40 -2.46 -12.35
CA THR A 329 0.79 -1.16 -12.65
C THR A 329 1.59 0.02 -12.11
N HIS A 330 1.36 1.19 -12.70
CA HIS A 330 1.68 2.44 -12.02
C HIS A 330 0.49 2.88 -11.17
N HIS A 331 0.58 2.65 -9.86
CA HIS A 331 -0.56 2.79 -8.95
C HIS A 331 -0.57 4.11 -8.15
N GLN A 332 0.39 5.01 -8.40
CA GLN A 332 0.45 6.33 -7.78
C GLN A 332 -0.71 7.24 -8.22
N LYS A 333 -1.48 7.76 -7.27
CA LYS A 333 -2.48 8.82 -7.48
C LYS A 333 -1.94 10.16 -6.99
N ILE A 334 -1.61 11.05 -7.92
CA ILE A 334 -0.93 12.32 -7.64
C ILE A 334 -1.60 13.46 -8.39
N VAL A 335 -1.78 14.59 -7.71
CA VAL A 335 -2.00 15.90 -8.35
C VAL A 335 -0.98 16.88 -7.78
N VAL A 336 -0.24 17.59 -8.62
CA VAL A 336 0.68 18.65 -8.21
C VAL A 336 0.36 19.93 -8.97
N VAL A 337 0.20 21.04 -8.25
CA VAL A 337 -0.06 22.35 -8.84
C VAL A 337 0.79 23.43 -8.19
N ASP A 338 0.97 24.53 -8.92
CA ASP A 338 1.35 25.80 -8.31
C ASP A 338 0.12 26.52 -7.75
N SER A 339 0.21 27.01 -6.51
CA SER A 339 -0.88 27.69 -5.77
C SER A 339 -0.41 29.02 -5.20
N GLU A 340 -1.35 29.91 -4.91
CA GLU A 340 -1.08 31.17 -4.21
C GLU A 340 -0.57 30.94 -2.78
N MET A 341 0.20 31.91 -2.28
CA MET A 341 0.68 31.90 -0.90
C MET A 341 -0.49 32.09 0.09
N PRO A 342 -0.50 31.42 1.27
CA PRO A 342 -1.64 31.39 2.20
C PRO A 342 -2.16 32.75 2.69
N ASN A 343 -1.38 33.83 2.55
CA ASN A 343 -1.73 35.16 3.07
C ASN A 343 -2.03 36.21 1.98
N GLY A 344 -2.00 35.88 0.69
CA GLY A 344 -2.34 36.78 -0.44
C GLY A 344 -1.51 38.06 -0.59
N ARG A 345 -0.60 38.35 0.34
CA ARG A 345 0.23 39.58 0.38
C ARG A 345 1.37 39.59 -0.63
N SER A 346 1.66 38.45 -1.25
CA SER A 346 2.72 38.30 -2.23
C SER A 346 2.14 37.77 -3.53
N GLN A 347 2.60 38.30 -4.66
CA GLN A 347 2.33 37.72 -5.98
C GLN A 347 3.06 36.39 -6.19
N LYS A 348 3.91 35.96 -5.24
CA LYS A 348 4.58 34.67 -5.30
C LYS A 348 3.60 33.51 -5.13
N ARG A 349 4.04 32.37 -5.64
CA ARG A 349 3.34 31.08 -5.61
C ARG A 349 4.18 30.03 -4.90
N ARG A 350 3.59 28.88 -4.64
CA ARG A 350 4.19 27.72 -3.97
C ARG A 350 3.66 26.44 -4.61
N ILE A 351 4.25 25.31 -4.26
CA ILE A 351 3.74 24.01 -4.71
C ILE A 351 2.76 23.45 -3.68
N VAL A 352 1.70 22.82 -4.18
CA VAL A 352 0.73 22.03 -3.43
C VAL A 352 0.60 20.69 -4.12
N SER A 353 0.53 19.62 -3.34
CA SER A 353 0.44 18.26 -3.88
C SER A 353 -0.64 17.46 -3.17
N PHE A 354 -1.19 16.48 -3.86
CA PHE A 354 -2.19 15.56 -3.35
C PHE A 354 -1.69 14.12 -3.53
N VAL A 355 -1.85 13.29 -2.51
CA VAL A 355 -1.54 11.85 -2.53
C VAL A 355 -2.56 11.08 -1.68
N GLY A 356 -2.90 9.87 -2.09
CA GLY A 356 -3.85 9.00 -1.38
C GLY A 356 -4.34 7.84 -2.24
N GLY A 357 -5.51 7.30 -1.91
CA GLY A 357 -6.14 6.17 -2.62
C GLY A 357 -7.04 6.59 -3.79
N ILE A 358 -7.54 7.83 -3.79
CA ILE A 358 -8.53 8.31 -4.77
C ILE A 358 -7.89 8.70 -6.11
N ASP A 359 -8.16 7.94 -7.17
CA ASP A 359 -7.90 8.31 -8.57
C ASP A 359 -8.93 9.34 -9.07
N LEU A 360 -8.58 10.09 -10.12
CA LEU A 360 -9.49 10.99 -10.83
C LEU A 360 -10.23 10.24 -11.93
N CYS A 361 -11.02 9.24 -11.56
CA CYS A 361 -11.85 8.44 -12.47
C CYS A 361 -13.26 8.17 -11.92
N ASP A 362 -14.05 7.44 -12.70
CA ASP A 362 -15.40 6.98 -12.41
C ASP A 362 -15.49 6.14 -11.13
N GLY A 363 -16.67 6.14 -10.50
CA GLY A 363 -16.99 5.41 -9.27
C GLY A 363 -16.45 6.00 -7.97
N ARG A 364 -15.40 6.84 -8.05
CA ARG A 364 -14.66 7.36 -6.88
C ARG A 364 -15.37 8.51 -6.15
N TYR A 365 -16.28 9.21 -6.82
CA TYR A 365 -17.06 10.24 -6.15
C TYR A 365 -18.03 9.58 -5.17
N ASP A 366 -17.83 9.81 -3.88
CA ASP A 366 -18.78 9.42 -2.86
C ASP A 366 -18.69 10.35 -1.64
N THR A 367 -19.58 10.10 -0.69
CA THR A 367 -19.66 10.78 0.60
C THR A 367 -19.78 9.75 1.71
N PRO A 368 -19.55 10.13 2.97
CA PRO A 368 -19.74 9.24 4.13
C PRO A 368 -21.14 8.63 4.29
N PHE A 369 -22.14 9.04 3.48
CA PHE A 369 -23.46 8.40 3.45
C PHE A 369 -23.48 7.09 2.65
N HIS A 370 -22.56 6.92 1.68
CA HIS A 370 -22.37 5.70 0.90
C HIS A 370 -23.67 5.06 0.42
N SER A 371 -24.51 5.85 -0.24
CA SER A 371 -25.84 5.43 -0.69
C SER A 371 -25.73 4.32 -1.74
N LEU A 372 -26.58 3.30 -1.61
CA LEU A 372 -26.67 2.18 -2.55
C LEU A 372 -27.63 2.51 -3.69
N PHE A 373 -28.71 3.22 -3.39
CA PHE A 373 -29.83 3.44 -4.32
C PHE A 373 -30.31 4.89 -4.43
N ARG A 374 -30.07 5.71 -3.41
CA ARG A 374 -30.69 7.05 -3.26
C ARG A 374 -30.00 8.17 -4.03
N THR A 375 -28.89 7.86 -4.68
CA THR A 375 -28.07 8.80 -5.46
C THR A 375 -28.01 8.45 -6.94
N LEU A 376 -28.73 7.39 -7.35
CA LEU A 376 -28.76 6.87 -8.72
C LEU A 376 -29.49 7.79 -9.72
N ASP A 377 -30.27 8.74 -9.24
CA ASP A 377 -30.92 9.80 -10.02
C ASP A 377 -30.28 11.19 -9.81
N THR A 378 -29.15 11.24 -9.09
CA THR A 378 -28.42 12.48 -8.81
C THR A 378 -26.93 12.33 -9.10
N ALA A 379 -26.08 12.34 -8.09
CA ALA A 379 -24.62 12.43 -8.25
C ALA A 379 -23.98 11.21 -8.95
N HIS A 380 -24.69 10.07 -9.01
CA HIS A 380 -24.20 8.81 -9.56
C HIS A 380 -25.00 8.32 -10.77
N HIS A 381 -25.90 9.15 -11.33
CA HIS A 381 -26.67 8.75 -12.52
C HIS A 381 -25.76 8.45 -13.71
N ASP A 382 -24.81 9.36 -13.96
CA ASP A 382 -23.81 9.27 -15.03
C ASP A 382 -22.47 8.72 -14.53
N ASP A 383 -22.44 8.16 -13.32
CA ASP A 383 -21.24 7.62 -12.65
C ASP A 383 -21.59 6.38 -11.82
N PHE A 384 -22.34 5.46 -12.43
CA PHE A 384 -22.75 4.20 -11.81
C PHE A 384 -21.61 3.18 -11.90
N HIS A 385 -21.06 2.83 -10.75
CA HIS A 385 -19.99 1.85 -10.63
C HIS A 385 -20.45 0.60 -9.88
N GLN A 386 -20.33 -0.57 -10.50
CA GLN A 386 -20.68 -1.87 -9.90
C GLN A 386 -20.01 -3.03 -10.67
N PRO A 387 -18.74 -3.34 -10.42
CA PRO A 387 -17.99 -4.37 -11.14
C PRO A 387 -18.18 -5.79 -10.56
N ASN A 388 -18.89 -5.93 -9.44
CA ASN A 388 -19.07 -7.23 -8.78
C ASN A 388 -20.20 -8.06 -9.37
N PHE A 389 -20.95 -7.52 -10.34
CA PHE A 389 -22.03 -8.22 -11.01
C PHE A 389 -21.86 -8.17 -12.53
N THR A 390 -22.04 -9.32 -13.18
CA THR A 390 -22.08 -9.37 -14.64
C THR A 390 -23.26 -8.56 -15.18
N GLY A 391 -22.98 -7.61 -16.08
CA GLY A 391 -24.00 -6.82 -16.76
C GLY A 391 -24.74 -5.83 -15.86
N ALA A 392 -24.10 -5.37 -14.77
CA ALA A 392 -24.56 -4.26 -13.95
C ALA A 392 -24.70 -2.98 -14.80
N SER A 393 -25.78 -2.23 -14.59
CA SER A 393 -25.97 -0.94 -15.25
C SER A 393 -26.99 -0.10 -14.51
N ILE A 394 -26.89 1.23 -14.67
CA ILE A 394 -27.87 2.17 -14.10
C ILE A 394 -29.31 1.83 -14.53
N ASN A 395 -29.51 1.38 -15.78
CA ASN A 395 -30.82 0.97 -16.31
C ASN A 395 -31.44 -0.22 -15.58
N LYS A 396 -30.63 -1.09 -14.98
CA LYS A 396 -31.08 -2.23 -14.15
C LYS A 396 -31.14 -1.89 -12.66
N GLY A 397 -30.67 -0.70 -12.26
CA GLY A 397 -30.76 -0.16 -10.91
C GLY A 397 -29.64 -0.60 -9.98
N GLY A 398 -29.73 -0.20 -8.71
CA GLY A 398 -28.71 -0.53 -7.72
C GLY A 398 -28.71 -1.98 -7.24
N PRO A 399 -27.86 -2.31 -6.25
CA PRO A 399 -26.99 -1.35 -5.55
C PRO A 399 -25.80 -0.94 -6.42
N ARG A 400 -25.46 0.36 -6.46
CA ARG A 400 -24.08 0.75 -6.83
C ARG A 400 -23.12 0.21 -5.78
N GLU A 401 -21.83 0.13 -6.08
CA GLU A 401 -20.80 -0.09 -5.08
C GLU A 401 -20.34 1.26 -4.51
N PRO A 402 -20.67 1.64 -3.27
CA PRO A 402 -20.14 2.86 -2.65
C PRO A 402 -18.63 2.77 -2.45
N TRP A 403 -17.96 3.91 -2.44
CA TRP A 403 -16.50 4.02 -2.44
C TRP A 403 -16.00 4.75 -1.20
N HIS A 404 -15.55 3.99 -0.19
CA HIS A 404 -14.89 4.54 1.00
C HIS A 404 -13.38 4.62 0.77
N ASP A 405 -12.82 5.83 0.84
CA ASP A 405 -11.41 6.05 0.54
C ASP A 405 -10.84 7.29 1.24
N ILE A 406 -9.51 7.37 1.28
CA ILE A 406 -8.76 8.37 2.04
C ILE A 406 -7.74 9.06 1.13
N HIS A 407 -7.66 10.37 1.24
CA HIS A 407 -6.69 11.17 0.49
C HIS A 407 -6.07 12.27 1.37
N SER A 408 -5.01 12.91 0.88
CA SER A 408 -4.39 14.02 1.59
C SER A 408 -3.92 15.14 0.66
N ARG A 409 -3.95 16.37 1.15
CA ARG A 409 -3.25 17.52 0.55
C ARG A 409 -2.03 17.86 1.38
N LEU A 410 -0.92 18.07 0.70
CA LEU A 410 0.40 18.33 1.26
C LEU A 410 0.85 19.73 0.86
N GLU A 411 1.22 20.51 1.87
CA GLU A 411 1.69 21.89 1.72
C GLU A 411 3.00 22.09 2.50
N GLY A 412 3.88 22.96 1.99
CA GLY A 412 5.21 23.17 2.55
C GLY A 412 6.29 22.35 1.83
N PRO A 413 7.46 22.12 2.44
CA PRO A 413 8.59 21.50 1.76
C PRO A 413 8.29 20.11 1.15
N ILE A 414 7.37 19.37 1.79
CA ILE A 414 6.92 18.04 1.35
C ILE A 414 6.26 18.04 -0.04
N ALA A 415 5.61 19.13 -0.45
CA ALA A 415 4.94 19.21 -1.76
C ALA A 415 5.95 19.14 -2.92
N TRP A 416 7.17 19.67 -2.72
CA TRP A 416 8.23 19.53 -3.71
C TRP A 416 8.78 18.11 -3.81
N ASP A 417 8.72 17.30 -2.75
CA ASP A 417 9.16 15.90 -2.83
C ASP A 417 8.23 15.09 -3.76
N VAL A 418 6.91 15.37 -3.70
CA VAL A 418 5.93 14.76 -4.63
C VAL A 418 6.14 15.24 -6.06
N LEU A 419 6.40 16.54 -6.24
CA LEU A 419 6.78 17.10 -7.53
C LEU A 419 8.05 16.43 -8.08
N PHE A 420 9.07 16.26 -7.25
CA PHE A 420 10.31 15.62 -7.64
C PHE A 420 10.08 14.16 -8.05
N ASN A 421 9.22 13.41 -7.35
CA ASN A 421 8.80 12.08 -7.78
C ASN A 421 8.20 12.12 -9.19
N PHE A 422 7.28 13.04 -9.47
CA PHE A 422 6.70 13.20 -10.82
C PHE A 422 7.80 13.48 -11.85
N GLU A 423 8.71 14.42 -11.58
CA GLU A 423 9.79 14.76 -12.50
C GLU A 423 10.74 13.58 -12.76
N GLN A 424 11.06 12.78 -11.74
CA GLN A 424 11.88 11.57 -11.89
C GLN A 424 11.22 10.57 -12.84
N ARG A 425 9.90 10.37 -12.69
CA ARG A 425 9.12 9.48 -13.58
C ARG A 425 8.99 10.06 -14.98
N TRP A 426 8.71 11.35 -15.12
CA TRP A 426 8.61 12.01 -16.42
C TRP A 426 9.92 11.93 -17.20
N ARG A 427 11.07 12.17 -16.56
CA ARG A 427 12.38 12.03 -17.21
C ARG A 427 12.67 10.59 -17.66
N LYS A 428 12.10 9.60 -16.97
CA LYS A 428 12.27 8.18 -17.31
C LYS A 428 11.29 7.71 -18.39
N GLN A 429 10.03 8.14 -18.34
CA GLN A 429 8.92 7.56 -19.11
C GLN A 429 7.99 8.58 -19.82
N GLY A 430 8.11 9.88 -19.53
CA GLY A 430 7.22 10.95 -20.03
C GLY A 430 7.51 11.45 -21.46
N GLY A 431 8.55 10.92 -22.11
CA GLY A 431 8.86 11.23 -23.52
C GLY A 431 9.53 12.59 -23.72
N LYS A 432 8.75 13.68 -23.88
CA LYS A 432 9.28 15.00 -24.27
C LYS A 432 9.87 15.76 -23.08
N ASP A 433 10.94 16.53 -23.31
CA ASP A 433 11.48 17.45 -22.29
C ASP A 433 10.65 18.73 -22.18
N VAL A 434 9.52 18.63 -21.47
CA VAL A 434 8.51 19.70 -21.30
C VAL A 434 8.23 20.04 -19.84
N LEU A 435 9.05 19.53 -18.93
CA LEU A 435 8.97 19.87 -17.52
C LEU A 435 9.22 21.38 -17.34
N VAL A 436 8.48 21.98 -16.42
CA VAL A 436 8.69 23.38 -16.05
C VAL A 436 10.05 23.48 -15.36
N ARG A 437 10.91 24.35 -15.88
CA ARG A 437 12.22 24.62 -15.27
C ARG A 437 12.04 25.56 -14.09
N ILE A 438 11.67 25.01 -12.93
CA ILE A 438 11.29 25.79 -11.73
C ILE A 438 12.38 26.78 -11.30
N ARG A 439 13.67 26.46 -11.51
CA ARG A 439 14.79 27.37 -11.25
C ARG A 439 14.70 28.69 -12.02
N GLU A 440 14.08 28.68 -13.20
CA GLU A 440 13.85 29.89 -14.00
C GLU A 440 12.66 30.72 -13.48
N LEU A 441 11.88 30.15 -12.56
CA LEU A 441 10.72 30.75 -11.93
C LEU A 441 10.96 31.13 -10.45
N ASP A 442 12.20 31.16 -9.95
CA ASP A 442 12.50 31.45 -8.51
C ASP A 442 11.97 32.83 -8.02
N SER A 443 11.77 33.77 -8.95
CA SER A 443 11.14 35.06 -8.67
C SER A 443 9.61 34.97 -8.48
N ILE A 444 8.98 33.92 -9.02
CA ILE A 444 7.54 33.69 -9.05
C ILE A 444 7.15 32.57 -8.07
N ILE A 445 7.76 31.40 -8.17
CA ILE A 445 7.53 30.25 -7.29
C ILE A 445 8.61 30.26 -6.20
N THR A 446 8.16 30.26 -4.95
CA THR A 446 9.07 30.16 -3.80
C THR A 446 9.85 28.85 -3.83
N PRO A 447 11.10 28.80 -3.33
CA PRO A 447 11.76 27.52 -3.10
C PRO A 447 11.09 26.79 -1.92
N PRO A 448 11.37 25.48 -1.70
CA PRO A 448 11.74 24.95 -0.39
C PRO A 448 11.08 25.37 0.94
N SER A 449 9.91 26.01 1.04
CA SER A 449 9.55 26.86 2.18
C SER A 449 8.44 26.30 3.08
N PRO A 450 8.56 26.45 4.42
CA PRO A 450 7.48 26.24 5.37
C PRO A 450 6.23 27.08 5.06
N VAL A 451 5.05 26.53 5.33
CA VAL A 451 3.75 27.24 5.21
C VAL A 451 3.20 27.72 6.54
N MET A 452 3.80 27.27 7.66
CA MET A 452 3.46 27.67 9.01
C MET A 452 4.71 28.10 9.77
N PHE A 453 4.52 28.97 10.76
CA PHE A 453 5.58 29.32 11.69
C PHE A 453 5.90 28.12 12.60
N PRO A 454 7.17 27.94 13.03
CA PRO A 454 7.55 26.82 13.91
C PRO A 454 6.77 26.74 15.22
N GLU A 455 6.24 27.87 15.71
CA GLU A 455 5.46 27.98 16.94
C GLU A 455 3.97 27.67 16.74
N ASP A 456 3.50 27.55 15.49
CA ASP A 456 2.12 27.18 15.19
C ASP A 456 1.88 25.72 15.63
N ARG A 457 0.85 25.53 16.45
CA ARG A 457 0.52 24.22 17.00
C ARG A 457 -0.02 23.27 15.93
N GLU A 458 -0.58 23.82 14.85
CA GLU A 458 -1.12 23.04 13.73
C GLU A 458 -0.06 22.59 12.72
N ILE A 459 1.22 22.95 12.91
CA ILE A 459 2.34 22.54 12.05
C ILE A 459 2.45 21.01 11.94
N TRP A 460 2.96 20.55 10.81
CA TRP A 460 3.23 19.15 10.56
C TRP A 460 4.70 18.90 10.23
N ASN A 461 5.18 17.74 10.68
CA ASN A 461 6.36 17.10 10.14
C ASN A 461 5.90 15.93 9.28
N VAL A 462 6.38 15.87 8.04
CA VAL A 462 5.91 14.92 7.03
C VAL A 462 7.09 14.36 6.26
N GLN A 463 7.03 13.08 5.92
CA GLN A 463 8.04 12.40 5.12
C GLN A 463 7.34 11.67 3.97
N LEU A 464 7.97 11.69 2.78
CA LEU A 464 7.47 10.99 1.60
C LEU A 464 8.12 9.61 1.50
N PHE A 465 7.32 8.63 1.11
CA PHE A 465 7.73 7.24 0.95
C PHE A 465 7.23 6.71 -0.39
N ARG A 466 7.95 5.74 -0.97
CA ARG A 466 7.58 5.12 -2.24
C ARG A 466 7.83 3.61 -2.26
N SER A 467 7.15 2.97 -3.19
CA SER A 467 7.57 1.72 -3.82
C SER A 467 7.84 2.05 -5.27
N ILE A 468 9.08 2.09 -5.72
CA ILE A 468 9.43 2.39 -7.12
C ILE A 468 10.87 1.93 -7.39
N ASP A 469 11.20 1.62 -8.65
CA ASP A 469 12.55 1.21 -9.03
C ASP A 469 13.17 2.12 -10.11
N GLY A 470 14.45 1.90 -10.39
CA GLY A 470 15.21 2.60 -11.44
C GLY A 470 14.67 2.39 -12.87
N GLY A 471 13.78 1.43 -13.08
CA GLY A 471 13.05 1.23 -14.33
C GLY A 471 11.95 2.26 -14.54
N ALA A 472 11.37 2.78 -13.45
CA ALA A 472 10.29 3.75 -13.44
C ALA A 472 10.72 5.18 -13.05
N ALA A 473 11.84 5.35 -12.35
CA ALA A 473 12.31 6.66 -11.89
C ALA A 473 13.78 6.91 -12.25
N PHE A 474 14.04 8.10 -12.80
CA PHE A 474 15.41 8.55 -13.08
C PHE A 474 16.09 9.16 -11.84
N GLY A 475 17.42 9.09 -11.76
CA GLY A 475 18.22 9.85 -10.79
C GLY A 475 18.36 9.22 -9.41
N PHE A 476 18.21 7.89 -9.30
CA PHE A 476 18.65 7.18 -8.11
C PHE A 476 20.18 7.13 -8.01
N PRO A 477 20.75 7.06 -6.79
CA PRO A 477 22.18 6.86 -6.61
C PRO A 477 22.65 5.56 -7.23
N GLU A 478 23.80 5.60 -7.91
CA GLU A 478 24.36 4.45 -8.62
C GLU A 478 25.35 3.65 -7.77
N THR A 479 25.96 4.26 -6.76
CA THR A 479 26.92 3.56 -5.89
C THR A 479 26.19 2.76 -4.81
N PRO A 480 26.67 1.56 -4.45
CA PRO A 480 26.06 0.74 -3.41
C PRO A 480 26.03 1.41 -2.04
N GLU A 481 27.03 2.24 -1.73
CA GLU A 481 27.09 3.00 -0.47
C GLU A 481 25.97 4.05 -0.43
N ASP A 482 25.83 4.85 -1.49
CA ASP A 482 24.78 5.88 -1.56
C ASP A 482 23.37 5.27 -1.56
N ALA A 483 23.20 4.17 -2.29
CA ALA A 483 21.95 3.41 -2.32
C ALA A 483 21.59 2.92 -0.91
N ALA A 484 22.52 2.27 -0.20
CA ALA A 484 22.30 1.80 1.16
C ALA A 484 22.02 2.94 2.16
N ARG A 485 22.65 4.11 2.01
CA ARG A 485 22.37 5.31 2.83
C ARG A 485 20.95 5.84 2.62
N ALA A 486 20.43 5.74 1.39
CA ALA A 486 19.06 6.07 1.04
C ALA A 486 18.06 4.92 1.30
N GLY A 487 18.51 3.78 1.85
CA GLY A 487 17.70 2.59 2.07
C GLY A 487 17.24 1.88 0.81
N LEU A 488 17.86 2.18 -0.33
CA LEU A 488 17.59 1.51 -1.57
C LEU A 488 18.26 0.14 -1.57
N VAL A 489 17.58 -0.86 -2.14
CA VAL A 489 18.07 -2.23 -2.22
C VAL A 489 18.25 -2.64 -3.68
N SER A 490 19.18 -3.56 -3.95
CA SER A 490 19.38 -4.09 -5.30
C SER A 490 18.27 -5.07 -5.67
N GLY A 491 17.70 -4.88 -6.84
CA GLY A 491 16.84 -5.83 -7.53
C GLY A 491 17.62 -6.76 -8.46
N LYS A 492 16.91 -7.34 -9.43
CA LYS A 492 17.49 -8.10 -10.55
C LYS A 492 18.26 -7.17 -11.47
N ASP A 493 17.58 -6.16 -12.01
CA ASP A 493 18.14 -5.26 -13.01
C ASP A 493 18.15 -3.79 -12.55
N ASN A 494 17.32 -3.44 -11.56
CA ASN A 494 17.17 -2.07 -11.08
C ASN A 494 17.43 -1.95 -9.58
N VAL A 495 17.79 -0.73 -9.15
CA VAL A 495 17.74 -0.32 -7.75
C VAL A 495 16.29 -0.08 -7.33
N ILE A 496 15.93 -0.44 -6.10
CA ILE A 496 14.56 -0.46 -5.60
C ILE A 496 14.44 0.46 -4.38
N ASP A 497 13.49 1.39 -4.44
CA ASP A 497 12.97 2.14 -3.29
C ASP A 497 11.76 1.39 -2.74
N ARG A 498 11.87 0.95 -1.48
CA ARG A 498 10.84 0.23 -0.71
C ARG A 498 10.45 0.96 0.57
N SER A 499 10.69 2.27 0.61
CA SER A 499 10.54 3.10 1.80
C SER A 499 9.12 3.12 2.38
N ILE A 500 8.09 2.77 1.61
CA ILE A 500 6.73 2.57 2.15
C ILE A 500 6.72 1.42 3.16
N GLN A 501 7.25 0.25 2.79
CA GLN A 501 7.28 -0.90 3.69
C GLN A 501 8.04 -0.57 4.97
N ASP A 502 9.17 0.12 4.81
CA ASP A 502 10.04 0.52 5.91
C ASP A 502 9.34 1.52 6.84
N ALA A 503 8.56 2.46 6.30
CA ALA A 503 7.76 3.40 7.08
C ALA A 503 6.66 2.69 7.89
N TYR A 504 5.96 1.72 7.29
CA TYR A 504 4.97 0.90 7.98
C TYR A 504 5.62 0.11 9.12
N ILE A 505 6.74 -0.57 8.88
CA ILE A 505 7.48 -1.33 9.91
C ILE A 505 7.86 -0.41 11.08
N ASN A 506 8.47 0.75 10.80
CA ASN A 506 8.87 1.70 11.83
C ASN A 506 7.67 2.28 12.60
N ALA A 507 6.52 2.46 11.95
CA ALA A 507 5.29 2.94 12.59
C ALA A 507 4.71 1.89 13.55
N ILE A 508 4.67 0.62 13.13
CA ILE A 508 4.22 -0.48 13.96
C ILE A 508 5.16 -0.68 15.15
N ARG A 509 6.48 -0.72 14.93
CA ARG A 509 7.48 -0.94 15.99
C ARG A 509 7.42 0.11 17.11
N ARG A 510 7.22 1.38 16.76
CA ARG A 510 7.10 2.44 17.79
C ARG A 510 5.75 2.48 18.49
N ALA A 511 4.71 1.87 17.93
CA ALA A 511 3.35 1.90 18.48
C ALA A 511 3.32 1.42 19.93
N LYS A 512 2.52 2.09 20.77
CA LYS A 512 2.43 1.78 22.21
C LYS A 512 1.01 1.67 22.77
N ASN A 513 0.00 2.24 22.11
CA ASN A 513 -1.39 2.24 22.56
C ASN A 513 -2.28 1.44 21.61
N PHE A 514 -2.36 1.84 20.34
CA PHE A 514 -3.19 1.16 19.35
C PHE A 514 -2.76 1.45 17.90
N ILE A 515 -3.24 0.62 16.99
CA ILE A 515 -3.13 0.82 15.54
C ILE A 515 -4.52 0.68 14.91
N TYR A 516 -4.89 1.61 14.02
CA TYR A 516 -6.10 1.56 13.20
C TYR A 516 -5.70 1.57 11.73
N ILE A 517 -6.17 0.58 10.96
CA ILE A 517 -5.83 0.39 9.55
C ILE A 517 -7.11 0.34 8.75
N GLU A 518 -7.14 1.05 7.63
CA GLU A 518 -8.12 0.86 6.57
C GLU A 518 -7.34 0.54 5.30
N ASN A 519 -7.52 -0.66 4.74
CA ASN A 519 -6.75 -1.10 3.58
C ASN A 519 -7.57 -2.01 2.65
N GLN A 520 -7.46 -1.80 1.34
CA GLN A 520 -8.09 -2.65 0.32
C GLN A 520 -7.65 -4.12 0.39
N TYR A 521 -6.39 -4.36 0.76
CA TYR A 521 -5.86 -5.71 0.93
C TYR A 521 -5.20 -5.86 2.29
N PHE A 522 -5.28 -7.06 2.86
CA PHE A 522 -4.54 -7.41 4.06
C PHE A 522 -4.03 -8.85 3.97
N LEU A 523 -2.89 -9.03 3.32
CA LEU A 523 -2.22 -10.32 3.18
C LEU A 523 -0.70 -10.13 3.17
N GLY A 524 0.06 -11.11 3.61
CA GLY A 524 1.52 -11.06 3.56
C GLY A 524 2.23 -11.81 4.68
N SER A 525 3.54 -11.60 4.77
CA SER A 525 4.42 -12.33 5.69
C SER A 525 4.30 -13.86 5.55
N CYS A 526 4.23 -14.36 4.31
CA CYS A 526 3.92 -15.76 4.02
C CYS A 526 4.91 -16.74 4.65
N PHE A 527 6.14 -16.31 4.91
CA PHE A 527 7.15 -17.07 5.65
C PHE A 527 6.72 -17.48 7.08
N GLY A 528 5.64 -16.91 7.61
CA GLY A 528 5.07 -17.26 8.91
C GLY A 528 3.75 -18.05 8.84
N TRP A 529 3.21 -18.36 7.66
CA TRP A 529 1.88 -19.01 7.55
C TRP A 529 1.87 -20.46 8.05
N ASN A 530 3.00 -21.18 7.93
CA ASN A 530 3.12 -22.60 8.30
C ASN A 530 2.05 -23.46 7.60
N SER A 531 1.84 -23.22 6.31
CA SER A 531 0.83 -23.94 5.53
C SER A 531 1.21 -25.41 5.35
N SER A 532 0.20 -26.28 5.29
CA SER A 532 0.39 -27.73 5.03
C SER A 532 0.12 -28.12 3.57
N ASP A 533 -0.64 -27.30 2.84
CA ASP A 533 -1.15 -27.53 1.50
C ASP A 533 -0.43 -26.72 0.39
N VAL A 534 0.43 -25.79 0.79
CA VAL A 534 1.33 -25.01 -0.07
C VAL A 534 2.72 -24.91 0.54
N LYS A 535 3.73 -24.71 -0.30
CA LYS A 535 5.06 -24.32 0.15
C LYS A 535 5.09 -22.81 0.29
N ASP A 536 5.12 -22.32 1.52
CA ASP A 536 5.10 -20.89 1.82
C ASP A 536 6.26 -20.12 1.15
N GLU A 537 7.38 -20.79 0.89
CA GLU A 537 8.54 -20.21 0.20
C GLU A 537 8.27 -19.87 -1.27
N ASP A 538 7.32 -20.57 -1.90
CA ASP A 538 6.96 -20.37 -3.32
C ASP A 538 5.98 -19.21 -3.51
N ILE A 539 5.32 -18.74 -2.45
CA ILE A 539 4.31 -17.66 -2.48
C ILE A 539 4.96 -16.29 -2.74
N GLY A 540 6.08 -16.00 -2.09
CA GLY A 540 6.84 -14.76 -2.31
C GLY A 540 6.22 -13.48 -1.72
N ALA A 541 5.22 -13.57 -0.85
CA ALA A 541 4.63 -12.43 -0.13
C ALA A 541 5.41 -12.12 1.17
N LEU A 542 6.65 -11.66 0.99
CA LEU A 542 7.67 -11.55 2.05
C LEU A 542 7.63 -10.25 2.87
N HIS A 543 6.78 -9.28 2.56
CA HIS A 543 6.71 -8.05 3.36
C HIS A 543 6.26 -8.32 4.80
N LEU A 544 6.70 -7.46 5.73
CA LEU A 544 6.66 -7.78 7.17
C LEU A 544 5.42 -7.28 7.91
N ILE A 545 4.53 -6.52 7.27
CA ILE A 545 3.48 -5.75 7.96
C ILE A 545 2.61 -6.64 8.87
N PRO A 546 1.99 -7.75 8.38
CA PRO A 546 1.20 -8.64 9.24
C PRO A 546 1.99 -9.21 10.42
N LYS A 547 3.22 -9.68 10.19
CA LYS A 547 4.04 -10.27 11.26
C LYS A 547 4.53 -9.23 12.27
N GLU A 548 4.85 -8.01 11.85
CA GLU A 548 5.21 -6.92 12.77
C GLU A 548 4.02 -6.52 13.66
N LEU A 549 2.79 -6.54 13.13
CA LEU A 549 1.57 -6.29 13.91
C LEU A 549 1.35 -7.37 14.98
N SER A 550 1.41 -8.66 14.60
CA SER A 550 1.25 -9.75 15.58
C SER A 550 2.36 -9.74 16.61
N LEU A 551 3.63 -9.59 16.22
CA LEU A 551 4.76 -9.52 17.16
C LEU A 551 4.67 -8.29 18.07
N LYS A 552 4.17 -7.15 17.57
CA LYS A 552 3.87 -5.99 18.42
C LYS A 552 2.83 -6.36 19.48
N ILE A 553 1.70 -6.96 19.10
CA ILE A 553 0.67 -7.40 20.06
C ILE A 553 1.25 -8.39 21.06
N VAL A 554 1.99 -9.41 20.60
CA VAL A 554 2.67 -10.41 21.44
C VAL A 554 3.56 -9.73 22.46
N SER A 555 4.42 -8.78 22.04
CA SER A 555 5.31 -8.07 22.95
C SER A 555 4.57 -7.29 24.05
N LYS A 556 3.36 -6.79 23.75
CA LYS A 556 2.52 -6.03 24.69
C LYS A 556 1.78 -6.96 25.66
N ILE A 557 1.29 -8.10 25.17
CA ILE A 557 0.80 -9.18 26.03
C ILE A 557 1.91 -9.65 26.97
N GLU A 558 3.12 -9.80 26.45
CA GLU A 558 4.27 -10.28 27.22
C GLU A 558 4.68 -9.32 28.34
N SER A 559 4.58 -8.01 28.10
CA SER A 559 4.85 -6.96 29.07
C SER A 559 3.66 -6.64 30.00
N GLY A 560 2.48 -7.22 29.76
CA GLY A 560 1.25 -6.90 30.49
C GLY A 560 0.72 -5.50 30.19
N GLU A 561 1.11 -4.90 29.07
CA GLU A 561 0.66 -3.58 28.64
C GLU A 561 -0.52 -3.72 27.67
N ARG A 562 -1.52 -2.86 27.84
CA ARG A 562 -2.69 -2.87 26.95
C ARG A 562 -2.32 -2.37 25.55
N PHE A 563 -2.83 -3.05 24.52
CA PHE A 563 -2.67 -2.69 23.12
C PHE A 563 -3.80 -3.26 22.27
N SER A 564 -4.25 -2.51 21.26
CA SER A 564 -5.32 -2.92 20.33
C SER A 564 -4.92 -2.67 18.89
N VAL A 565 -5.27 -3.59 17.99
CA VAL A 565 -5.17 -3.40 16.53
C VAL A 565 -6.55 -3.60 15.91
N TYR A 566 -6.96 -2.63 15.12
CA TYR A 566 -8.22 -2.58 14.41
C TYR A 566 -7.92 -2.52 12.91
N VAL A 567 -8.49 -3.45 12.13
CA VAL A 567 -8.26 -3.51 10.69
C VAL A 567 -9.60 -3.51 9.97
N VAL A 568 -9.79 -2.57 9.04
CA VAL A 568 -10.94 -2.50 8.15
C VAL A 568 -10.47 -2.85 6.74
N VAL A 569 -11.05 -3.90 6.17
CA VAL A 569 -10.82 -4.38 4.80
C VAL A 569 -12.13 -4.36 4.03
N PRO A 570 -12.15 -4.40 2.69
CA PRO A 570 -13.40 -4.60 1.97
C PRO A 570 -13.97 -5.99 2.29
N MET A 571 -15.27 -6.19 2.10
CA MET A 571 -15.88 -7.50 2.35
C MET A 571 -15.21 -8.58 1.49
N TRP A 572 -14.98 -8.25 0.22
CA TRP A 572 -14.06 -8.93 -0.69
C TRP A 572 -13.38 -7.87 -1.60
N PRO A 573 -12.21 -8.16 -2.20
CA PRO A 573 -11.61 -7.29 -3.21
C PRO A 573 -12.51 -7.15 -4.44
N GLU A 574 -12.60 -5.94 -5.00
CA GLU A 574 -13.46 -5.60 -6.14
C GLU A 574 -13.35 -6.58 -7.32
N GLY A 575 -14.50 -6.95 -7.86
CA GLY A 575 -14.66 -7.90 -8.96
C GLY A 575 -15.65 -8.99 -8.61
N LEU A 576 -15.90 -9.90 -9.55
CA LEU A 576 -16.81 -11.03 -9.30
C LEU A 576 -16.26 -11.87 -8.13
N PRO A 577 -17.00 -12.02 -7.01
CA PRO A 577 -16.45 -12.61 -5.80
C PRO A 577 -16.17 -14.12 -5.92
N GLU A 578 -16.82 -14.81 -6.87
CA GLU A 578 -16.54 -16.21 -7.23
C GLU A 578 -15.34 -16.38 -8.17
N SER A 579 -14.78 -15.28 -8.71
CA SER A 579 -13.64 -15.36 -9.61
C SER A 579 -12.42 -15.98 -8.92
N ALA A 580 -11.60 -16.68 -9.70
CA ALA A 580 -10.38 -17.31 -9.18
C ALA A 580 -9.42 -16.28 -8.54
N SER A 581 -9.40 -15.03 -9.04
CA SER A 581 -8.57 -13.95 -8.49
C SER A 581 -9.04 -13.56 -7.08
N VAL A 582 -10.32 -13.21 -6.93
CA VAL A 582 -10.90 -12.81 -5.65
C VAL A 582 -10.80 -13.95 -4.62
N GLN A 583 -11.12 -15.18 -5.03
CA GLN A 583 -11.02 -16.34 -4.15
C GLN A 583 -9.58 -16.64 -3.69
N ALA A 584 -8.58 -16.47 -4.56
CA ALA A 584 -7.18 -16.64 -4.17
C ALA A 584 -6.73 -15.56 -3.16
N ILE A 585 -7.14 -14.31 -3.38
CA ILE A 585 -6.80 -13.21 -2.47
C ILE A 585 -7.43 -13.41 -1.10
N LEU A 586 -8.68 -13.86 -1.04
CA LEU A 586 -9.36 -14.19 0.22
C LEU A 586 -8.67 -15.34 0.96
N ASP A 587 -8.14 -16.35 0.25
CA ASP A 587 -7.35 -17.43 0.86
C ASP A 587 -6.04 -16.89 1.48
N TRP A 588 -5.33 -16.00 0.78
CA TRP A 588 -4.12 -15.34 1.32
C TRP A 588 -4.42 -14.46 2.53
N GLN A 589 -5.53 -13.73 2.51
CA GLN A 589 -6.00 -12.95 3.66
C GLN A 589 -6.32 -13.87 4.84
N LYS A 590 -7.04 -14.98 4.61
CA LYS A 590 -7.36 -15.98 5.64
C LYS A 590 -6.10 -16.55 6.29
N ARG A 591 -5.10 -16.95 5.51
CA ARG A 591 -3.81 -17.47 6.04
C ARG A 591 -3.06 -16.43 6.86
N THR A 592 -3.10 -15.18 6.40
CA THR A 592 -2.47 -14.06 7.10
C THR A 592 -3.16 -13.78 8.44
N MET A 593 -4.50 -13.74 8.47
CA MET A 593 -5.28 -13.60 9.71
C MET A 593 -4.99 -14.75 10.67
N GLU A 594 -4.98 -15.99 10.19
CA GLU A 594 -4.72 -17.18 11.00
C GLU A 594 -3.31 -17.17 11.61
N MET A 595 -2.29 -16.82 10.83
CA MET A 595 -0.93 -16.63 11.35
C MET A 595 -0.91 -15.64 12.52
N MET A 596 -1.55 -14.48 12.36
CA MET A 596 -1.55 -13.44 13.38
C MET A 596 -2.33 -13.86 14.63
N TYR A 597 -3.48 -14.49 14.46
CA TYR A 597 -4.29 -14.98 15.58
C TYR A 597 -3.61 -16.12 16.35
N LYS A 598 -2.91 -17.02 15.67
CA LYS A 598 -2.09 -18.07 16.31
C LYS A 598 -0.97 -17.48 17.15
N ASP A 599 -0.23 -16.47 16.64
CA ASP A 599 0.80 -15.77 17.42
C ASP A 599 0.21 -15.19 18.72
N ILE A 600 -0.95 -14.53 18.63
CA ILE A 600 -1.64 -13.90 19.78
C ILE A 600 -2.13 -14.96 20.78
N ALA A 601 -2.80 -16.01 20.30
CA ALA A 601 -3.31 -17.09 21.14
C ALA A 601 -2.19 -17.78 21.92
N GLN A 602 -1.06 -18.06 21.25
CA GLN A 602 0.13 -18.62 21.90
C GLN A 602 0.67 -17.73 23.01
N ALA A 603 0.73 -16.41 22.80
CA ALA A 603 1.18 -15.46 23.82
C ALA A 603 0.21 -15.39 25.01
N LEU A 604 -1.10 -15.41 24.77
CA LEU A 604 -2.11 -15.46 25.83
C LEU A 604 -1.98 -16.74 26.67
N HIS A 605 -1.86 -17.89 26.02
CA HIS A 605 -1.65 -19.19 26.69
C HIS A 605 -0.36 -19.21 27.50
N ALA A 606 0.76 -18.71 26.94
CA ALA A 606 2.03 -18.63 27.64
C ALA A 606 1.98 -17.74 28.90
N LYS A 607 1.10 -16.73 28.93
CA LYS A 607 0.85 -15.87 30.09
C LYS A 607 -0.26 -16.36 31.01
N GLY A 608 -0.94 -17.46 30.68
CA GLY A 608 -2.09 -17.96 31.44
C GLY A 608 -3.29 -17.02 31.42
N ILE A 609 -3.43 -16.20 30.36
CA ILE A 609 -4.54 -15.27 30.19
C ILE A 609 -5.67 -15.99 29.46
N LEU A 610 -6.80 -16.18 30.13
CA LEU A 610 -8.05 -16.62 29.50
C LEU A 610 -8.73 -15.41 28.85
N GLY A 611 -8.46 -15.17 27.56
CA GLY A 611 -8.97 -14.02 26.82
C GLY A 611 -9.32 -14.35 25.37
N ASN A 612 -10.16 -13.53 24.77
CA ASN A 612 -10.49 -13.64 23.34
C ASN A 612 -9.39 -12.95 22.52
N PRO A 613 -8.75 -13.60 21.52
CA PRO A 613 -7.80 -12.94 20.62
C PRO A 613 -8.38 -11.68 19.93
N LYS A 614 -9.71 -11.63 19.71
CA LYS A 614 -10.43 -10.43 19.20
C LYS A 614 -10.45 -9.24 20.15
N ASP A 615 -10.07 -9.43 21.43
CA ASP A 615 -9.80 -8.34 22.36
C ASP A 615 -8.43 -7.69 22.10
N TYR A 616 -7.61 -8.17 21.15
CA TYR A 616 -6.31 -7.58 20.81
C TYR A 616 -6.18 -7.24 19.32
N LEU A 617 -6.71 -8.10 18.44
CA LEU A 617 -6.72 -7.92 16.99
C LEU A 617 -8.13 -8.16 16.46
N THR A 618 -8.71 -7.19 15.79
CA THR A 618 -10.07 -7.33 15.24
C THR A 618 -10.13 -6.85 13.79
N PHE A 619 -10.85 -7.60 12.97
CA PHE A 619 -11.07 -7.33 11.55
C PHE A 619 -12.54 -6.96 11.30
N PHE A 620 -12.72 -5.96 10.45
CA PHE A 620 -14.02 -5.45 10.04
C PHE A 620 -14.07 -5.31 8.52
N CYS A 621 -15.28 -5.23 7.99
CA CYS A 621 -15.55 -4.66 6.68
C CYS A 621 -16.65 -3.60 6.77
N LEU A 622 -16.92 -2.91 5.66
CA LEU A 622 -18.00 -1.93 5.59
C LEU A 622 -19.15 -2.44 4.73
N GLY A 623 -20.36 -2.08 5.11
CA GLY A 623 -21.55 -2.36 4.31
C GLY A 623 -22.67 -1.38 4.60
N ASN A 624 -23.61 -1.29 3.66
CA ASN A 624 -24.82 -0.50 3.82
C ASN A 624 -26.06 -1.34 3.53
N ARG A 625 -27.20 -0.90 4.05
CA ARG A 625 -28.50 -1.51 3.78
C ARG A 625 -29.58 -0.45 3.90
N GLU A 626 -30.34 -0.24 2.82
CA GLU A 626 -31.27 0.89 2.71
C GLU A 626 -32.70 0.43 2.44
N THR A 627 -33.62 0.83 3.33
CA THR A 627 -35.05 0.74 3.03
C THR A 627 -35.38 1.55 1.78
N LYS A 628 -36.26 0.99 0.95
CA LYS A 628 -36.77 1.70 -0.23
C LYS A 628 -37.66 2.85 0.21
N LYS A 629 -37.35 4.06 -0.25
CA LYS A 629 -38.12 5.27 0.08
C LYS A 629 -38.98 5.72 -1.12
N SER A 630 -40.02 6.50 -0.84
CA SER A 630 -40.83 7.13 -1.89
C SER A 630 -39.98 8.12 -2.68
N GLY A 631 -40.08 8.10 -4.00
CA GLY A 631 -39.31 8.96 -4.90
C GLY A 631 -37.90 8.47 -5.21
N GLU A 632 -37.48 7.30 -4.72
CA GLU A 632 -36.22 6.66 -5.13
C GLU A 632 -36.25 6.30 -6.63
N TYR A 633 -35.10 6.39 -7.30
CA TYR A 633 -34.91 6.00 -8.70
C TYR A 633 -35.54 4.64 -9.01
N VAL A 634 -36.30 4.59 -10.11
CA VAL A 634 -36.93 3.37 -10.61
C VAL A 634 -36.23 2.97 -11.91
N PRO A 635 -35.50 1.84 -11.93
CA PRO A 635 -34.81 1.38 -13.14
C PRO A 635 -35.81 0.98 -14.23
N SER A 636 -35.42 1.17 -15.49
CA SER A 636 -36.21 0.79 -16.67
C SER A 636 -36.18 -0.72 -16.94
N GLU A 637 -35.12 -1.39 -16.51
CA GLU A 637 -34.88 -2.82 -16.64
C GLU A 637 -34.72 -3.48 -15.25
N ARG A 638 -34.57 -4.80 -15.23
CA ARG A 638 -34.27 -5.56 -14.01
C ARG A 638 -33.10 -6.51 -14.26
N PRO A 639 -32.32 -6.84 -13.21
CA PRO A 639 -31.34 -7.92 -13.29
C PRO A 639 -32.00 -9.26 -13.64
N GLU A 640 -31.21 -10.17 -14.22
CA GLU A 640 -31.63 -11.55 -14.44
C GLU A 640 -31.94 -12.24 -13.09
N GLN A 641 -32.99 -13.06 -13.06
CA GLN A 641 -33.40 -13.76 -11.83
C GLN A 641 -32.31 -14.73 -11.35
N GLU A 642 -32.28 -14.99 -10.04
CA GLU A 642 -31.34 -15.93 -9.41
C GLU A 642 -29.84 -15.58 -9.60
N THR A 643 -29.55 -14.34 -9.99
CA THR A 643 -28.20 -13.77 -9.99
C THR A 643 -27.89 -13.06 -8.67
N ASP A 644 -26.61 -12.92 -8.36
CA ASP A 644 -26.11 -12.14 -7.22
C ASP A 644 -26.65 -10.71 -7.25
N TYR A 645 -26.69 -10.11 -8.43
CA TYR A 645 -27.25 -8.78 -8.66
C TYR A 645 -28.73 -8.70 -8.25
N SER A 646 -29.55 -9.66 -8.70
CA SER A 646 -30.97 -9.70 -8.35
C SER A 646 -31.19 -9.89 -6.84
N ARG A 647 -30.37 -10.73 -6.19
CA ARG A 647 -30.46 -10.99 -4.74
C ARG A 647 -30.04 -9.75 -3.94
N ALA A 648 -28.92 -9.11 -4.27
CA ALA A 648 -28.46 -7.90 -3.61
C ALA A 648 -29.46 -6.74 -3.79
N GLN A 649 -30.02 -6.58 -4.99
CA GLN A 649 -31.06 -5.58 -5.26
C GLN A 649 -32.33 -5.82 -4.42
N GLN A 650 -32.76 -7.07 -4.27
CA GLN A 650 -33.94 -7.43 -3.47
C GLN A 650 -33.68 -7.34 -1.96
N ALA A 651 -32.51 -7.78 -1.51
CA ALA A 651 -32.08 -7.74 -0.11
C ALA A 651 -31.71 -6.32 0.36
N ARG A 652 -31.53 -5.40 -0.61
CA ARG A 652 -31.30 -3.96 -0.42
C ARG A 652 -30.00 -3.64 0.31
N ARG A 653 -28.98 -4.47 0.10
CA ARG A 653 -27.68 -4.37 0.77
C ARG A 653 -26.55 -4.57 -0.22
N PHE A 654 -25.40 -3.99 0.10
CA PHE A 654 -24.12 -4.29 -0.56
C PHE A 654 -22.98 -3.84 0.34
N MET A 655 -21.76 -4.29 0.05
CA MET A 655 -20.59 -3.76 0.75
C MET A 655 -20.39 -2.28 0.40
N ILE A 656 -19.79 -1.53 1.32
CA ILE A 656 -19.14 -0.26 0.99
C ILE A 656 -17.69 -0.63 0.73
N TYR A 657 -17.19 -0.32 -0.46
CA TYR A 657 -15.86 -0.77 -0.84
C TYR A 657 -14.78 0.05 -0.15
N VAL A 658 -13.98 -0.62 0.67
CA VAL A 658 -12.84 -0.01 1.36
C VAL A 658 -11.67 0.02 0.38
N HIS A 659 -11.53 1.13 -0.33
CA HIS A 659 -10.38 1.39 -1.19
C HIS A 659 -9.26 2.16 -0.47
N ALA A 660 -9.47 2.59 0.77
CA ALA A 660 -8.45 3.26 1.57
C ALA A 660 -7.11 2.51 1.61
N LYS A 661 -6.01 3.25 1.78
CA LYS A 661 -4.67 2.72 2.13
C LYS A 661 -4.05 3.60 3.20
N MET A 662 -4.53 3.42 4.43
CA MET A 662 -4.23 4.30 5.54
C MET A 662 -3.92 3.52 6.83
N MET A 663 -3.01 4.06 7.64
CA MET A 663 -2.75 3.57 8.99
C MET A 663 -2.57 4.74 9.96
N ILE A 664 -3.31 4.72 11.07
CA ILE A 664 -3.16 5.62 12.22
C ILE A 664 -2.56 4.86 13.38
N VAL A 665 -1.56 5.49 14.02
CA VAL A 665 -0.87 4.94 15.19
C VAL A 665 -0.98 5.92 16.34
N ASP A 666 -1.50 5.43 17.47
CA ASP A 666 -1.56 6.14 18.76
C ASP A 666 -2.24 7.53 18.71
N ASP A 667 -3.12 7.78 17.74
CA ASP A 667 -3.75 9.09 17.43
C ASP A 667 -2.72 10.22 17.12
N GLU A 668 -1.43 9.90 16.94
CA GLU A 668 -0.35 10.88 16.79
C GLU A 668 0.42 10.79 15.48
N TYR A 669 0.38 9.66 14.77
CA TYR A 669 1.04 9.47 13.49
C TYR A 669 0.09 8.83 12.49
N ILE A 670 0.16 9.25 11.23
CA ILE A 670 -0.68 8.73 10.15
C ILE A 670 0.16 8.46 8.89
N ILE A 671 -0.17 7.40 8.16
CA ILE A 671 0.28 7.12 6.79
C ILE A 671 -0.95 7.16 5.88
N ILE A 672 -0.87 7.89 4.76
CA ILE A 672 -1.88 7.90 3.69
C ILE A 672 -1.16 7.77 2.36
N GLY A 673 -1.63 6.90 1.48
CA GLY A 673 -1.03 6.73 0.16
C GLY A 673 -1.83 5.84 -0.77
N SER A 674 -1.16 5.27 -1.76
CA SER A 674 -1.73 4.34 -2.73
C SER A 674 -1.43 2.86 -2.41
N ALA A 675 -0.47 2.60 -1.51
CA ALA A 675 0.07 1.27 -1.25
C ALA A 675 -0.82 0.39 -0.37
N ASN A 676 -1.25 -0.73 -0.93
CA ASN A 676 -2.00 -1.75 -0.22
C ASN A 676 -1.11 -2.59 0.70
N ILE A 677 -1.70 -3.27 1.70
CA ILE A 677 -0.99 -4.27 2.52
C ILE A 677 -1.05 -5.61 1.78
N ASN A 678 -0.23 -5.67 0.73
CA ASN A 678 0.08 -6.85 -0.06
C ASN A 678 1.52 -6.70 -0.61
N GLN A 679 2.09 -7.76 -1.16
CA GLN A 679 3.41 -7.76 -1.77
C GLN A 679 3.46 -6.87 -3.01
N ARG A 680 2.42 -6.86 -3.87
CA ARG A 680 2.34 -5.97 -5.04
C ARG A 680 2.71 -4.51 -4.72
N SER A 681 2.19 -3.97 -3.63
CA SER A 681 2.47 -2.59 -3.23
C SER A 681 3.70 -2.46 -2.32
N MET A 682 3.98 -3.44 -1.45
CA MET A 682 5.04 -3.34 -0.44
C MET A 682 6.43 -3.74 -0.93
N ASP A 683 6.54 -4.41 -2.08
CA ASP A 683 7.79 -4.97 -2.61
C ASP A 683 8.82 -3.90 -2.99
N GLY A 684 8.36 -2.81 -3.63
CA GLY A 684 9.20 -1.77 -4.22
C GLY A 684 9.39 -1.91 -5.74
N ALA A 685 9.40 -3.14 -6.27
CA ALA A 685 9.70 -3.41 -7.68
C ALA A 685 8.54 -4.07 -8.47
N ARG A 686 7.38 -4.24 -7.82
CA ARG A 686 6.12 -4.66 -8.45
C ARG A 686 5.35 -3.43 -8.94
N ASP A 687 4.26 -3.05 -8.28
CA ASP A 687 3.56 -1.80 -8.62
C ASP A 687 4.34 -0.58 -8.09
N SER A 688 4.25 0.53 -8.80
CA SER A 688 4.80 1.79 -8.28
C SER A 688 3.78 2.49 -7.38
N GLU A 689 4.16 2.83 -6.16
CA GLU A 689 3.29 3.42 -5.13
C GLU A 689 3.89 4.69 -4.53
N ILE A 690 3.07 5.48 -3.86
CA ILE A 690 3.48 6.67 -3.10
C ILE A 690 2.67 6.77 -1.80
N ALA A 691 3.31 7.19 -0.72
CA ALA A 691 2.63 7.48 0.55
C ALA A 691 3.32 8.64 1.27
N MET A 692 2.52 9.40 2.01
CA MET A 692 3.03 10.32 3.02
C MET A 692 2.93 9.64 4.38
N GLY A 693 3.84 9.96 5.29
CA GLY A 693 3.62 9.74 6.71
C GLY A 693 3.96 10.98 7.51
N GLY A 694 3.13 11.31 8.49
CA GLY A 694 3.25 12.59 9.19
C GLY A 694 2.66 12.59 10.58
N TYR A 695 3.06 13.60 11.34
CA TYR A 695 2.56 13.89 12.68
C TYR A 695 2.62 15.40 12.97
N GLN A 696 1.82 15.83 13.94
CA GLN A 696 1.89 17.18 14.48
C GLN A 696 2.79 17.18 15.74
N PRO A 697 3.95 17.88 15.73
CA PRO A 697 4.93 17.79 16.82
C PRO A 697 4.43 18.33 18.17
N TYR A 698 3.36 19.14 18.17
CA TYR A 698 2.71 19.68 19.38
C TYR A 698 1.53 18.84 19.90
N HIS A 699 1.16 17.77 19.18
CA HIS A 699 0.01 16.91 19.48
C HIS A 699 0.42 15.45 19.61
N LEU A 700 1.49 15.18 20.37
CA LEU A 700 2.00 13.83 20.61
C LEU A 700 1.35 13.18 21.83
N ALA A 701 1.18 11.85 21.77
CA ALA A 701 0.69 10.98 22.81
C ALA A 701 1.74 10.69 23.91
N THR A 702 2.79 11.50 24.06
CA THR A 702 3.91 11.23 24.98
C THR A 702 3.56 11.44 26.46
N LYS A 703 2.95 12.58 26.79
CA LYS A 703 2.63 12.98 28.18
C LYS A 703 1.12 13.03 28.46
N GLN A 704 0.33 13.15 27.40
CA GLN A 704 -1.11 13.27 27.40
C GLN A 704 -1.61 12.63 26.09
N PRO A 705 -2.88 12.22 25.99
CA PRO A 705 -3.42 11.72 24.73
C PRO A 705 -3.27 12.73 23.59
N ALA A 706 -2.93 12.25 22.40
CA ALA A 706 -2.94 13.09 21.20
C ALA A 706 -4.38 13.50 20.86
N ARG A 707 -4.60 14.81 20.65
CA ARG A 707 -5.90 15.43 20.36
C ARG A 707 -5.78 16.48 19.25
N GLY A 708 -4.90 16.24 18.29
CA GLY A 708 -4.73 17.06 17.09
C GLY A 708 -5.63 16.59 15.94
N GLN A 709 -5.28 16.96 14.72
CA GLN A 709 -6.00 16.63 13.50
C GLN A 709 -6.13 15.12 13.27
N ILE A 710 -5.09 14.34 13.56
CA ILE A 710 -5.12 12.87 13.39
C ILE A 710 -6.19 12.23 14.29
N HIS A 711 -6.26 12.65 15.55
CA HIS A 711 -7.33 12.23 16.47
C HIS A 711 -8.71 12.64 15.96
N GLY A 712 -8.86 13.89 15.51
CA GLY A 712 -10.12 14.41 14.97
C GLY A 712 -10.60 13.59 13.77
N PHE A 713 -9.69 13.31 12.85
CA PHE A 713 -9.93 12.50 11.66
C PHE A 713 -10.31 11.06 12.01
N ARG A 714 -9.59 10.41 12.93
CA ARG A 714 -9.91 9.05 13.38
C ARG A 714 -11.28 8.98 14.07
N MET A 715 -11.65 10.01 14.85
CA MET A 715 -13.00 10.11 15.43
C MET A 715 -14.08 10.33 14.37
N ALA A 716 -13.77 11.08 13.29
CA ALA A 716 -14.69 11.33 12.18
C ALA A 716 -14.97 10.07 11.36
N LEU A 717 -13.93 9.29 11.06
CA LEU A 717 -14.05 7.96 10.44
C LEU A 717 -14.85 7.01 11.32
N TRP A 718 -14.55 6.97 12.62
CA TRP A 718 -15.32 6.13 13.54
C TRP A 718 -16.78 6.56 13.68
N TYR A 719 -17.07 7.86 13.56
CA TYR A 719 -18.45 8.34 13.55
C TYR A 719 -19.20 7.87 12.29
N GLU A 720 -18.58 7.96 11.12
CA GLU A 720 -19.12 7.41 9.88
C GLU A 720 -19.40 5.91 10.03
N HIS A 721 -18.38 5.14 10.40
CA HIS A 721 -18.46 3.69 10.42
C HIS A 721 -19.38 3.17 11.52
N LEU A 722 -19.39 3.77 12.71
CA LEU A 722 -20.20 3.29 13.83
C LEU A 722 -21.57 3.96 13.91
N GLY A 723 -21.79 5.06 13.18
CA GLY A 723 -23.00 5.88 13.26
C GLY A 723 -23.16 6.64 14.58
N MET A 724 -22.11 6.67 15.42
CA MET A 724 -22.16 7.31 16.74
C MET A 724 -20.76 7.64 17.27
N LEU A 725 -20.71 8.54 18.25
CA LEU A 725 -19.55 8.73 19.12
C LEU A 725 -19.81 8.15 20.51
N ASN A 726 -18.74 7.68 21.15
CA ASN A 726 -18.75 7.20 22.52
C ASN A 726 -17.46 7.64 23.22
N ASP A 727 -17.51 7.86 24.54
CA ASP A 727 -16.32 8.27 25.30
C ASP A 727 -15.20 7.23 25.28
N SER A 728 -15.55 5.93 25.22
CA SER A 728 -14.55 4.85 25.09
C SER A 728 -13.71 4.99 23.81
N PHE A 729 -14.26 5.56 22.73
CA PHE A 729 -13.55 5.74 21.45
C PHE A 729 -12.42 6.78 21.53
N ARG A 730 -12.33 7.54 22.62
CA ARG A 730 -11.19 8.43 22.91
C ARG A 730 -9.97 7.66 23.44
N HIS A 731 -10.14 6.39 23.78
CA HIS A 731 -9.11 5.50 24.31
C HIS A 731 -9.14 4.15 23.56
N PRO A 732 -8.74 4.10 22.27
CA PRO A 732 -8.83 2.89 21.46
C PRO A 732 -7.95 1.74 21.96
N ASP A 733 -6.94 2.03 22.77
CA ASP A 733 -6.18 1.01 23.48
C ASP A 733 -7.04 0.25 24.50
N SER A 734 -8.02 0.89 25.14
CA SER A 734 -8.79 0.26 26.23
C SER A 734 -9.57 -0.98 25.81
N LEU A 735 -9.70 -1.93 26.74
CA LEU A 735 -10.51 -3.13 26.54
C LEU A 735 -12.00 -2.79 26.34
N ASP A 736 -12.50 -1.78 27.05
CA ASP A 736 -13.86 -1.29 26.91
C ASP A 736 -14.14 -0.78 25.49
N CYS A 737 -13.18 -0.06 24.90
CA CYS A 737 -13.31 0.43 23.52
C CYS A 737 -13.39 -0.71 22.52
N ILE A 738 -12.43 -1.65 22.51
CA ILE A 738 -12.42 -2.72 21.50
C ILE A 738 -13.66 -3.61 21.61
N ARG A 739 -14.11 -3.92 22.84
CA ARG A 739 -15.33 -4.69 23.06
C ARG A 739 -16.57 -3.93 22.61
N LYS A 740 -16.64 -2.62 22.87
CA LYS A 740 -17.75 -1.79 22.40
C LYS A 740 -17.81 -1.74 20.87
N VAL A 741 -16.67 -1.55 20.21
CA VAL A 741 -16.58 -1.55 18.74
C VAL A 741 -16.98 -2.91 18.18
N ASN A 742 -16.43 -4.01 18.71
CA ASN A 742 -16.78 -5.37 18.30
C ASN A 742 -18.28 -5.65 18.46
N GLN A 743 -18.87 -5.33 19.61
CA GLN A 743 -20.30 -5.53 19.87
C GLN A 743 -21.20 -4.75 18.88
N VAL A 744 -20.81 -3.52 18.53
CA VAL A 744 -21.54 -2.71 17.54
C VAL A 744 -21.42 -3.33 16.16
N ALA A 745 -20.21 -3.75 15.78
CA ALA A 745 -19.94 -4.34 14.47
C ALA A 745 -20.61 -5.71 14.28
N GLU A 746 -20.67 -6.54 15.33
CA GLU A 746 -21.42 -7.80 15.35
C GLU A 746 -22.92 -7.55 15.20
N LYS A 747 -23.47 -6.57 15.95
CA LYS A 747 -24.87 -6.17 15.79
C LYS A 747 -25.17 -5.66 14.39
N TYR A 748 -24.29 -4.88 13.77
CA TYR A 748 -24.49 -4.39 12.40
C TYR A 748 -24.36 -5.51 11.38
N TRP A 749 -23.46 -6.48 11.58
CA TRP A 749 -23.42 -7.70 10.79
C TRP A 749 -24.73 -8.48 10.87
N ASP A 750 -25.33 -8.65 12.05
CA ASP A 750 -26.63 -9.31 12.21
C ASP A 750 -27.73 -8.56 11.44
N LEU A 751 -27.75 -7.23 11.53
CA LEU A 751 -28.72 -6.40 10.81
C LEU A 751 -28.52 -6.44 9.28
N TYR A 752 -27.27 -6.53 8.84
CA TYR A 752 -26.89 -6.61 7.44
C TYR A 752 -27.24 -7.97 6.85
N SER A 753 -26.92 -9.07 7.55
CA SER A 753 -27.00 -10.45 7.06
C SER A 753 -28.40 -11.08 7.16
N ARG A 754 -29.26 -10.66 8.08
CA ARG A 754 -30.63 -11.19 8.23
C ARG A 754 -31.51 -10.97 7.00
N GLU A 755 -32.52 -11.81 6.82
CA GLU A 755 -33.43 -11.72 5.66
C GLU A 755 -34.33 -10.46 5.69
N THR A 756 -34.85 -10.09 6.86
CA THR A 756 -35.80 -8.98 6.98
C THR A 756 -35.11 -7.60 6.98
N LEU A 757 -35.79 -6.61 6.42
CA LEU A 757 -35.35 -5.21 6.40
C LEU A 757 -36.43 -4.29 6.97
N ASP A 758 -36.24 -3.86 8.23
CA ASP A 758 -37.21 -3.01 8.93
C ASP A 758 -36.82 -1.52 8.91
N ARG A 759 -35.53 -1.22 8.76
CA ARG A 759 -34.93 0.11 8.79
C ARG A 759 -33.56 0.11 8.12
N ASP A 760 -33.08 1.30 7.77
CA ASP A 760 -31.71 1.50 7.29
C ASP A 760 -30.69 0.99 8.32
N LEU A 761 -29.51 0.57 7.84
CA LEU A 761 -28.41 0.19 8.70
C LEU A 761 -27.94 1.41 9.52
N PRO A 762 -27.80 1.33 10.86
CA PRO A 762 -27.50 2.52 11.68
C PRO A 762 -26.07 3.07 11.54
N GLY A 763 -25.16 2.26 10.99
CA GLY A 763 -23.77 2.58 10.68
C GLY A 763 -23.21 1.49 9.79
N HIS A 764 -21.96 1.61 9.36
CA HIS A 764 -21.39 0.80 8.28
C HIS A 764 -20.44 -0.31 8.72
N LEU A 765 -19.86 -0.23 9.93
CA LEU A 765 -18.85 -1.18 10.41
C LEU A 765 -19.48 -2.54 10.69
N LEU A 766 -19.05 -3.57 9.97
CA LEU A 766 -19.46 -4.95 10.14
C LEU A 766 -18.30 -5.75 10.71
N SER A 767 -18.55 -6.65 11.67
CA SER A 767 -17.53 -7.66 12.00
C SER A 767 -17.21 -8.44 10.74
N TYR A 768 -15.93 -8.62 10.43
CA TYR A 768 -15.56 -9.45 9.29
C TYR A 768 -16.13 -10.87 9.51
N PRO A 769 -16.79 -11.50 8.52
CA PRO A 769 -17.68 -12.64 8.75
C PRO A 769 -16.95 -13.98 8.92
N ILE A 770 -16.01 -14.03 9.88
CA ILE A 770 -15.21 -15.21 10.24
C ILE A 770 -15.33 -15.52 11.73
N GLY A 771 -15.15 -16.79 12.07
CA GLY A 771 -14.89 -17.25 13.43
C GLY A 771 -13.40 -17.26 13.75
N VAL A 772 -13.06 -17.06 15.03
CA VAL A 772 -11.69 -17.22 15.55
C VAL A 772 -11.76 -18.10 16.78
N THR A 773 -11.07 -19.24 16.76
CA THR A 773 -11.02 -20.17 17.90
C THR A 773 -10.07 -19.66 19.00
N ALA A 774 -10.11 -20.29 20.17
CA ALA A 774 -9.20 -19.95 21.28
C ALA A 774 -7.72 -20.19 20.91
N ASP A 775 -7.45 -21.16 20.02
CA ASP A 775 -6.10 -21.46 19.50
C ASP A 775 -5.69 -20.58 18.32
N GLY A 776 -6.54 -19.65 17.88
CA GLY A 776 -6.26 -18.71 16.81
C GLY A 776 -6.52 -19.23 15.40
N GLU A 777 -7.25 -20.34 15.26
CA GLU A 777 -7.69 -20.83 13.94
C GLU A 777 -8.83 -19.96 13.39
N VAL A 778 -8.78 -19.68 12.09
CA VAL A 778 -9.82 -18.92 11.38
C VAL A 778 -10.80 -19.90 10.74
N THR A 779 -12.07 -19.79 11.11
CA THR A 779 -13.15 -20.69 10.66
C THR A 779 -14.28 -19.93 9.99
N ASP A 780 -15.18 -20.64 9.30
CA ASP A 780 -16.44 -20.07 8.86
C ASP A 780 -17.24 -19.57 10.09
N LEU A 781 -17.95 -18.45 9.93
CA LEU A 781 -18.97 -18.05 10.89
C LEU A 781 -20.19 -18.98 10.71
N PRO A 782 -20.78 -19.54 11.79
CA PRO A 782 -21.91 -20.47 11.66
C PRO A 782 -23.06 -19.89 10.83
N GLY A 783 -23.44 -20.58 9.75
CA GLY A 783 -24.49 -20.12 8.82
C GLY A 783 -24.02 -19.14 7.74
N THR A 784 -22.74 -18.78 7.69
CA THR A 784 -22.16 -17.85 6.71
C THR A 784 -20.96 -18.47 6.00
N LYS A 785 -21.21 -19.53 5.21
CA LYS A 785 -20.17 -20.11 4.34
C LYS A 785 -19.85 -19.20 3.15
N HIS A 786 -20.88 -18.56 2.60
CA HIS A 786 -20.76 -17.62 1.49
C HIS A 786 -21.11 -16.21 1.96
N PHE A 787 -20.61 -15.20 1.24
CA PHE A 787 -21.07 -13.84 1.49
C PHE A 787 -22.58 -13.71 1.23
N PRO A 788 -23.28 -12.82 1.95
CA PRO A 788 -24.71 -12.63 1.72
C PRO A 788 -24.98 -12.27 0.26
N ASP A 789 -26.01 -12.89 -0.31
CA ASP A 789 -26.45 -12.73 -1.72
C ASP A 789 -25.54 -13.36 -2.79
N THR A 790 -24.42 -13.99 -2.42
CA THR A 790 -23.47 -14.60 -3.38
C THR A 790 -23.33 -16.12 -3.22
N LYS A 791 -22.52 -16.73 -4.08
CA LYS A 791 -22.03 -18.12 -3.94
C LYS A 791 -20.53 -18.17 -3.62
N ALA A 792 -19.91 -17.01 -3.40
CA ALA A 792 -18.50 -16.87 -3.12
C ALA A 792 -18.18 -17.21 -1.66
N GLN A 793 -17.18 -18.08 -1.45
CA GLN A 793 -16.76 -18.48 -0.11
C GLN A 793 -16.06 -17.33 0.61
N VAL A 794 -16.40 -17.12 1.88
CA VAL A 794 -15.82 -16.05 2.70
C VAL A 794 -14.31 -16.25 2.91
N LEU A 795 -13.91 -17.50 3.18
CA LEU A 795 -12.52 -17.85 3.44
C LEU A 795 -11.66 -17.95 2.17
N GLY A 796 -12.24 -17.72 1.00
CA GLY A 796 -11.56 -17.88 -0.28
C GLY A 796 -11.34 -19.33 -0.68
N THR A 797 -10.66 -19.50 -1.80
CA THR A 797 -10.25 -20.81 -2.32
C THR A 797 -8.90 -20.66 -2.99
N LYS A 798 -7.97 -21.56 -2.68
CA LYS A 798 -6.67 -21.63 -3.36
C LYS A 798 -6.87 -21.75 -4.87
N ALA A 799 -6.28 -20.84 -5.64
CA ALA A 799 -6.27 -20.94 -7.10
C ALA A 799 -5.33 -22.05 -7.59
N GLU A 800 -5.80 -22.86 -8.53
CA GLU A 800 -4.99 -23.90 -9.18
C GLU A 800 -4.09 -23.35 -10.29
N PHE A 801 -4.52 -22.28 -10.97
CA PHE A 801 -3.90 -21.79 -12.21
C PHE A 801 -3.26 -20.40 -12.09
N LEU A 802 -3.61 -19.60 -11.08
CA LEU A 802 -3.07 -18.25 -10.91
C LEU A 802 -1.76 -18.30 -10.09
N PRO A 803 -0.62 -17.88 -10.65
CA PRO A 803 0.61 -17.82 -9.88
C PRO A 803 0.50 -16.78 -8.75
N PRO A 804 1.05 -17.05 -7.54
CA PRO A 804 0.96 -16.15 -6.40
C PRO A 804 1.45 -14.73 -6.69
N ILE A 805 2.44 -14.56 -7.58
CA ILE A 805 2.96 -13.24 -7.97
C ILE A 805 1.90 -12.26 -8.49
N LEU A 806 0.78 -12.76 -9.03
CA LEU A 806 -0.32 -11.92 -9.51
C LEU A 806 -1.32 -11.55 -8.41
N THR A 807 -1.50 -12.41 -7.41
CA THR A 807 -2.54 -12.34 -6.37
C THR A 807 -1.98 -12.00 -4.99
N THR A 808 -0.67 -11.76 -4.87
CA THR A 808 0.01 -11.43 -3.60
C THR A 808 0.56 -10.02 -3.54
#